data_AF-A0AB39NT70-F1
#
_entry.id   AF-A0AB39NT70-F1
#
_cell.length_a   1.000
_cell.length_b   1.000
_cell.length_c   1.000
_cell.angle_alpha   90.00
_cell.angle_beta   90.00
_cell.angle_gamma   90.00
#
_symmetry.space_group_name_H-M   'P 1'
#
loop_
_entity.id
_entity.type
_entity.pdbx_description
1 polymer ?
#
loop_
_entity_poly.entity_id
_entity_poly.type
_entity_poly.pdbx_seq_one_letter_code
_entity_poly.pdbx_strand_id
1 'polypeptide(L)'
;MPENSPQLTPPEAELAVSPAVGSDDRARLLHGTHHAPHSVLGAHPVPGGVAFRAFRPYARSVTVVSGGVTVALHDDGDGFFSGLLPLREVPAYRLRVAYEGTELETEDAYRFLPTLGELDLHLIGEGRHEQLWTVLGAHPMTHQGVTGTRFSVWAPNAQGVRVAGSFNFWDGTGFPMRSLGATGVWELFVPGIGEGELYKFEITRPDGSKTLRADPMARRTEVPPATSSIVTSSAYEWGDAEWLERRAEVPAHRAPLSVYEVHLPSWRPGLTYRQLAEQLPAYVKDLGFTHVELMPVAEHPFGGSWGYQVTGFYAPTARLGTPDDFRYLVDALHRAGIGVIMDWVPAHFPRDEWALAEFDGRPLYEHSDPLRAAHPDWGTLEFDFGRREVRNFLVANALYWCEEFHIDGLRVDAVASMLYLDYSREPGQWTPNEHGGRENLDAVAFLQEMNATVYRRVPGVVTIAEESTAWDGVTRATHHKGPSGFGGLGFGLKWNMGWMHDSLEYMSHEPVHRKFHHGEMTFSMVYAYSENYVLPISHDEVVHGKRSLVSKMPGDWWRQRADLRAYLGFMWAHPGKQLLFMGQEFAQGAEWSEAHGPDWWLLDPHYGAEADHRGVRDLVRDLNTVYRATPALWQYDTEPAGFRWVTGDAADDNVLAFLRYDADGSPLLAVSHFAPVVRHDYRIGVPDDVPAWHEVLNTDAARYGGGGVANPDPVKPEPQGRHGLPASIRLTLPPLATVWLRPA
;
A
#
# COMPACT_ATOMS: atom_id res chain seq x y z
N MET A 1 -1.67 -27.46 -82.39
CA MET A 1 -2.24 -26.11 -82.29
C MET A 1 -3.68 -26.31 -81.81
N PRO A 2 -3.98 -26.09 -80.52
CA PRO A 2 -3.84 -24.80 -79.85
C PRO A 2 -2.47 -24.56 -79.21
N GLU A 3 -2.26 -23.33 -78.77
CA GLU A 3 -0.96 -22.76 -78.43
C GLU A 3 -0.61 -22.94 -76.95
N ASN A 4 0.64 -23.34 -76.68
CA ASN A 4 1.24 -23.18 -75.36
C ASN A 4 1.38 -21.67 -75.09
N SER A 5 0.52 -21.13 -74.23
CA SER A 5 0.80 -19.85 -73.58
C SER A 5 1.91 -20.07 -72.56
N PRO A 6 3.10 -19.46 -72.67
CA PRO A 6 4.12 -19.59 -71.64
C PRO A 6 3.61 -18.92 -70.36
N GLN A 7 3.62 -19.67 -69.25
CA GLN A 7 3.54 -19.06 -67.93
C GLN A 7 4.77 -18.15 -67.78
N LEU A 8 4.55 -16.84 -67.85
CA LEU A 8 5.54 -15.86 -67.43
C LEU A 8 5.69 -15.98 -65.92
N THR A 9 6.68 -16.76 -65.48
CA THR A 9 7.28 -16.59 -64.17
C THR A 9 7.60 -15.11 -64.00
N PRO A 10 7.19 -14.45 -62.90
CA PRO A 10 7.72 -13.13 -62.61
C PRO A 10 9.25 -13.23 -62.60
N PRO A 11 9.99 -12.26 -63.18
CA PRO A 11 11.43 -12.27 -63.02
C PRO A 11 11.73 -12.22 -61.52
N GLU A 12 12.53 -13.16 -61.03
CA GLU A 12 13.25 -12.98 -59.78
C GLU A 12 14.12 -11.74 -59.97
N ALA A 13 13.64 -10.61 -59.45
CA ALA A 13 14.39 -9.37 -59.51
C ALA A 13 15.62 -9.55 -58.63
N GLU A 14 16.80 -9.73 -59.24
CA GLU A 14 18.07 -9.72 -58.54
C GLU A 14 18.14 -8.43 -57.71
N LEU A 15 18.06 -8.61 -56.39
CA LEU A 15 18.04 -7.51 -55.46
C LEU A 15 19.40 -6.85 -55.48
N ALA A 16 19.40 -5.52 -55.58
CA ALA A 16 20.52 -4.78 -55.05
C ALA A 16 20.64 -5.14 -53.56
N VAL A 17 21.76 -5.74 -53.17
CA VAL A 17 22.03 -5.98 -51.75
C VAL A 17 22.09 -4.60 -51.08
N SER A 18 21.24 -4.39 -50.08
CA SER A 18 21.35 -3.19 -49.24
C SER A 18 22.76 -3.17 -48.65
N PRO A 19 23.40 -2.00 -48.45
CA PRO A 19 24.52 -1.93 -47.52
C PRO A 19 24.10 -2.62 -46.21
N ALA A 20 24.86 -3.65 -45.84
CA ALA A 20 24.67 -4.38 -44.60
C ALA A 20 24.73 -3.42 -43.41
N VAL A 21 24.20 -3.85 -42.26
CA VAL A 21 24.33 -3.07 -41.02
C VAL A 21 25.82 -2.77 -40.77
N GLY A 22 26.13 -1.50 -40.50
CA GLY A 22 27.51 -1.06 -40.25
C GLY A 22 28.16 -1.85 -39.11
N SER A 23 29.48 -2.06 -39.17
CA SER A 23 30.22 -2.92 -38.22
C SER A 23 29.91 -2.60 -36.76
N ASP A 24 29.83 -1.31 -36.45
CA ASP A 24 29.71 -0.80 -35.09
C ASP A 24 28.28 -0.97 -34.58
N ASP A 25 27.28 -0.66 -35.42
CA ASP A 25 25.87 -0.89 -35.10
C ASP A 25 25.55 -2.39 -34.96
N ARG A 26 26.11 -3.22 -35.86
CA ARG A 26 26.00 -4.69 -35.81
C ARG A 26 26.57 -5.23 -34.51
N ALA A 27 27.79 -4.81 -34.14
CA ALA A 27 28.43 -5.19 -32.90
C ALA A 27 27.59 -4.76 -31.68
N ARG A 28 27.08 -3.53 -31.65
CA ARG A 28 26.24 -3.04 -30.56
C ARG A 28 24.89 -3.77 -30.46
N LEU A 29 24.26 -4.12 -31.58
CA LEU A 29 23.01 -4.88 -31.59
C LEU A 29 23.20 -6.31 -31.06
N LEU A 30 24.29 -6.98 -31.46
CA LEU A 30 24.67 -8.31 -30.95
C LEU A 30 24.92 -8.29 -29.44
N HIS A 31 25.76 -7.38 -28.96
CA HIS A 31 26.10 -7.29 -27.53
C HIS A 31 24.97 -6.71 -26.67
N GLY A 32 23.96 -6.06 -27.28
CA GLY A 32 22.84 -5.46 -26.55
C GLY A 32 23.17 -4.08 -25.96
N THR A 33 24.02 -3.32 -26.63
CA THR A 33 24.50 -1.97 -26.25
C THR A 33 24.07 -0.89 -27.27
N HIS A 34 23.07 -1.19 -28.10
CA HIS A 34 22.58 -0.30 -29.16
C HIS A 34 21.42 0.57 -28.68
N HIS A 35 21.70 1.85 -28.41
CA HIS A 35 20.72 2.81 -27.89
C HIS A 35 19.55 3.16 -28.82
N ALA A 36 19.70 3.04 -30.15
CA ALA A 36 18.67 3.48 -31.10
C ALA A 36 18.35 2.43 -32.19
N PRO A 37 17.92 1.18 -31.87
CA PRO A 37 17.79 0.10 -32.88
C PRO A 37 16.94 0.46 -34.10
N HIS A 38 15.94 1.32 -33.89
CA HIS A 38 15.05 1.86 -34.93
C HIS A 38 15.74 2.76 -35.97
N SER A 39 16.98 3.25 -35.75
CA SER A 39 17.74 3.97 -36.78
C SER A 39 18.44 3.05 -37.78
N VAL A 40 18.40 1.74 -37.53
CA VAL A 40 19.13 0.71 -38.30
C VAL A 40 18.17 -0.35 -38.82
N LEU A 41 17.37 -0.91 -37.93
CA LEU A 41 16.37 -1.95 -38.18
C LEU A 41 15.06 -1.35 -38.70
N GLY A 42 14.26 -2.16 -39.38
CA GLY A 42 13.03 -1.74 -40.06
C GLY A 42 13.27 -1.33 -41.51
N ALA A 43 12.40 -0.48 -42.03
CA ALA A 43 12.40 -0.03 -43.43
C ALA A 43 12.78 1.45 -43.53
N HIS A 44 13.86 1.74 -44.26
CA HIS A 44 14.51 3.05 -44.32
C HIS A 44 14.63 3.57 -45.76
N PRO A 45 14.12 4.77 -46.08
CA PRO A 45 14.43 5.43 -47.35
C PRO A 45 15.93 5.72 -47.47
N VAL A 46 16.55 5.27 -48.56
CA VAL A 46 17.98 5.43 -48.85
C VAL A 46 18.19 5.77 -50.34
N PRO A 47 19.37 6.26 -50.76
CA PRO A 47 19.69 6.40 -52.18
C PRO A 47 19.52 5.05 -52.89
N GLY A 48 18.61 5.00 -53.88
CA GLY A 48 18.28 3.79 -54.64
C GLY A 48 16.97 3.10 -54.25
N GLY A 49 16.34 3.43 -53.13
CA GLY A 49 15.03 2.88 -52.76
C GLY A 49 14.74 2.83 -51.26
N VAL A 50 14.12 1.74 -50.80
CA VAL A 50 13.88 1.47 -49.38
C VAL A 50 14.70 0.25 -48.96
N ALA A 51 15.61 0.45 -48.01
CA ALA A 51 16.38 -0.61 -47.40
C ALA A 51 15.58 -1.24 -46.24
N PHE A 52 15.36 -2.54 -46.30
CA PHE A 52 14.78 -3.34 -45.22
C PHE A 52 15.92 -4.02 -44.47
N ARG A 53 15.92 -3.92 -43.13
CA ARG A 53 16.90 -4.60 -42.27
C ARG A 53 16.21 -5.24 -41.08
N ALA A 54 16.38 -6.54 -40.92
CA ALA A 54 15.81 -7.31 -39.80
C ALA A 54 16.94 -7.95 -38.99
N PHE A 55 16.78 -7.94 -37.67
CA PHE A 55 17.62 -8.73 -36.75
C PHE A 55 16.73 -9.82 -36.15
N ARG A 56 16.98 -11.07 -36.56
CA ARG A 56 16.25 -12.26 -36.16
C ARG A 56 17.28 -13.38 -35.90
N PRO A 57 17.87 -13.44 -34.70
CA PRO A 57 18.75 -14.53 -34.29
C PRO A 57 18.13 -15.89 -34.58
N TYR A 58 18.94 -16.85 -35.00
CA TYR A 58 18.55 -18.24 -35.33
C TYR A 58 17.55 -18.42 -36.50
N ALA A 59 17.11 -17.36 -37.17
CA ALA A 59 16.30 -17.49 -38.38
C ALA A 59 17.13 -18.08 -39.53
N ARG A 60 16.50 -18.92 -40.36
CA ARG A 60 17.08 -19.49 -41.59
C ARG A 60 16.87 -18.59 -42.81
N SER A 61 15.80 -17.80 -42.80
CA SER A 61 15.52 -16.80 -43.83
C SER A 61 14.48 -15.79 -43.34
N VAL A 62 14.59 -14.55 -43.79
CA VAL A 62 13.58 -13.50 -43.60
C VAL A 62 13.09 -13.02 -44.96
N THR A 63 11.78 -12.90 -45.12
CA THR A 63 11.11 -12.43 -46.35
C THR A 63 10.20 -11.25 -46.02
N VAL A 64 10.32 -10.15 -46.76
CA VAL A 64 9.39 -9.02 -46.70
C VAL A 64 8.14 -9.36 -47.51
N VAL A 65 6.96 -9.22 -46.91
CA VAL A 65 5.65 -9.47 -47.52
C VAL A 65 4.89 -8.16 -47.58
N SER A 66 4.55 -7.68 -48.79
CA SER A 66 3.84 -6.42 -48.99
C SER A 66 2.97 -6.46 -50.25
N GLY A 67 1.67 -6.17 -50.14
CA GLY A 67 0.77 -6.03 -51.29
C GLY A 67 0.64 -7.27 -52.20
N GLY A 68 0.92 -8.47 -51.69
CA GLY A 68 0.98 -9.72 -52.48
C GLY A 68 2.35 -10.01 -53.11
N VAL A 69 3.33 -9.11 -52.98
CA VAL A 69 4.73 -9.34 -53.34
C VAL A 69 5.48 -9.89 -52.13
N THR A 70 6.31 -10.91 -52.36
CA THR A 70 7.20 -11.51 -51.36
C THR A 70 8.64 -11.38 -51.83
N VAL A 71 9.53 -10.85 -50.98
CA VAL A 71 10.93 -10.62 -51.32
C VAL A 71 11.84 -11.17 -50.22
N ALA A 72 12.62 -12.21 -50.52
CA ALA A 72 13.61 -12.75 -49.60
C ALA A 72 14.74 -11.73 -49.36
N LEU A 73 15.13 -11.55 -48.11
CA LEU A 73 16.28 -10.72 -47.73
C LEU A 73 17.57 -11.55 -47.81
N HIS A 74 18.68 -10.89 -48.13
CA HIS A 74 20.02 -11.45 -48.05
C HIS A 74 20.38 -11.75 -46.60
N ASP A 75 20.98 -12.92 -46.34
CA ASP A 75 21.53 -13.29 -45.03
C ASP A 75 22.92 -12.65 -44.87
N ASP A 76 23.00 -11.64 -44.00
CA ASP A 76 24.25 -10.94 -43.68
C ASP A 76 25.06 -11.66 -42.59
N GLY A 77 24.57 -12.80 -42.08
CA GLY A 77 25.15 -13.56 -40.96
C GLY A 77 24.74 -13.03 -39.59
N ASP A 78 25.03 -13.81 -38.54
CA ASP A 78 24.69 -13.53 -37.13
C ASP A 78 23.20 -13.20 -36.87
N GLY A 79 22.29 -13.62 -37.76
CA GLY A 79 20.86 -13.31 -37.68
C GLY A 79 20.47 -11.94 -38.24
N PHE A 80 21.37 -11.25 -38.94
CA PHE A 80 21.04 -10.03 -39.70
C PHE A 80 20.60 -10.37 -41.12
N PHE A 81 19.53 -9.73 -41.57
CA PHE A 81 19.02 -9.86 -42.92
C PHE A 81 18.77 -8.49 -43.53
N SER A 82 19.16 -8.28 -44.79
CA SER A 82 18.94 -7.00 -45.48
C SER A 82 18.59 -7.10 -46.96
N GLY A 83 18.01 -6.04 -47.51
CA GLY A 83 17.67 -5.95 -48.94
C GLY A 83 17.21 -4.56 -49.34
N LEU A 84 17.53 -4.13 -50.56
CA LEU A 84 17.12 -2.83 -51.10
C LEU A 84 16.02 -3.03 -52.15
N LEU A 85 14.82 -2.54 -51.87
CA LEU A 85 13.72 -2.56 -52.84
C LEU A 85 13.65 -1.21 -53.57
N PRO A 86 13.43 -1.16 -54.90
CA PRO A 86 13.34 0.08 -55.68
C PRO A 86 11.99 0.80 -55.48
N LEU A 87 11.62 1.04 -54.23
CA LEU A 87 10.40 1.72 -53.79
C LEU A 87 10.68 3.20 -53.50
N ARG A 88 9.67 4.06 -53.70
CA ARG A 88 9.78 5.51 -53.42
C ARG A 88 9.51 5.85 -51.96
N GLU A 89 8.65 5.07 -51.31
CA GLU A 89 8.15 5.29 -49.96
C GLU A 89 8.08 3.93 -49.24
N VAL A 90 8.12 3.95 -47.91
CA VAL A 90 8.00 2.72 -47.10
C VAL A 90 6.57 2.19 -47.22
N PRO A 91 6.36 0.97 -47.75
CA PRO A 91 5.02 0.40 -47.87
C PRO A 91 4.55 -0.15 -46.52
N ALA A 92 3.27 -0.50 -46.40
CA ALA A 92 2.84 -1.43 -45.35
C ALA A 92 3.42 -2.82 -45.65
N TYR A 93 4.09 -3.45 -44.68
CA TYR A 93 4.74 -4.74 -44.85
C TYR A 93 4.73 -5.58 -43.58
N ARG A 94 4.93 -6.89 -43.79
CA ARG A 94 5.19 -7.90 -42.75
C ARG A 94 6.51 -8.60 -43.04
N LEU A 95 7.03 -9.27 -42.02
CA LEU A 95 8.16 -10.18 -42.12
C LEU A 95 7.66 -11.60 -41.98
N ARG A 96 7.96 -12.44 -42.97
CA ARG A 96 7.87 -13.89 -42.86
C ARG A 96 9.24 -14.44 -42.48
N VAL A 97 9.34 -15.03 -41.30
CA VAL A 97 10.59 -15.50 -40.70
C VAL A 97 10.51 -17.01 -40.57
N ALA A 98 11.44 -17.71 -41.22
CA ALA A 98 11.55 -19.16 -41.13
C ALA A 98 12.60 -19.55 -40.09
N TYR A 99 12.23 -20.44 -39.18
CA TYR A 99 13.08 -21.06 -38.16
C TYR A 99 13.19 -22.56 -38.42
N GLU A 100 13.89 -23.30 -37.57
CA GLU A 100 13.85 -24.76 -37.60
C GLU A 100 12.43 -25.27 -37.25
N GLY A 101 11.76 -25.89 -38.22
CA GLY A 101 10.46 -26.53 -38.03
C GLY A 101 9.24 -25.62 -37.98
N THR A 102 9.39 -24.29 -38.09
CA THR A 102 8.27 -23.35 -38.10
C THR A 102 8.55 -22.13 -38.99
N GLU A 103 7.49 -21.52 -39.52
CA GLU A 103 7.52 -20.26 -40.25
C GLU A 103 6.44 -19.32 -39.69
N LEU A 104 6.81 -18.06 -39.43
CA LEU A 104 5.97 -17.08 -38.75
C LEU A 104 5.85 -15.83 -39.62
N GLU A 105 4.64 -15.41 -39.96
CA GLU A 105 4.39 -14.09 -40.55
C GLU A 105 3.97 -13.10 -39.47
N THR A 106 4.75 -12.04 -39.30
CA THR A 106 4.61 -11.07 -38.20
C THR A 106 4.81 -9.64 -38.68
N GLU A 107 4.31 -8.68 -37.91
CA GLU A 107 4.59 -7.24 -38.10
C GLU A 107 6.01 -6.93 -37.59
N ASP A 108 6.71 -6.00 -38.23
CA ASP A 108 8.05 -5.62 -37.75
C ASP A 108 7.99 -4.58 -36.65
N ALA A 109 8.40 -4.94 -35.42
CA ALA A 109 8.46 -4.04 -34.27
C ALA A 109 9.22 -2.73 -34.57
N TYR A 110 10.25 -2.79 -35.44
CA TYR A 110 11.09 -1.64 -35.76
C TYR A 110 10.50 -0.66 -36.78
N ARG A 111 9.32 -0.94 -37.35
CA ARG A 111 8.59 0.00 -38.22
C ARG A 111 7.76 1.04 -37.46
N PHE A 112 7.56 0.84 -36.15
CA PHE A 112 6.61 1.64 -35.37
C PHE A 112 7.26 2.90 -34.79
N LEU A 113 6.55 4.02 -34.86
CA LEU A 113 6.97 5.29 -34.25
C LEU A 113 6.95 5.21 -32.70
N PRO A 114 7.66 6.12 -31.99
CA PRO A 114 7.55 6.25 -30.53
C PRO A 114 6.11 6.27 -30.04
N THR A 115 5.85 5.52 -28.98
CA THR A 115 4.52 5.39 -28.34
C THR A 115 4.33 6.33 -27.13
N LEU A 116 5.34 7.12 -26.79
CA LEU A 116 5.33 8.15 -25.75
C LEU A 116 5.40 9.54 -26.40
N GLY A 117 4.63 10.50 -25.87
CA GLY A 117 4.64 11.88 -26.32
C GLY A 117 5.73 12.72 -25.67
N GLU A 118 6.03 13.88 -26.28
CA GLU A 118 6.99 14.84 -25.72
C GLU A 118 6.57 15.38 -24.35
N LEU A 119 5.26 15.52 -24.10
CA LEU A 119 4.73 15.98 -22.81
C LEU A 119 4.98 14.95 -21.70
N ASP A 120 4.74 13.66 -21.98
CA ASP A 120 4.95 12.59 -21.01
C ASP A 120 6.43 12.52 -20.61
N LEU A 121 7.31 12.56 -21.61
CA LEU A 121 8.77 12.57 -21.44
C LEU A 121 9.24 13.82 -20.67
N HIS A 122 8.65 14.99 -20.91
CA HIS A 122 8.94 16.21 -20.14
C HIS A 122 8.51 16.09 -18.68
N LEU A 123 7.29 15.62 -18.41
CA LEU A 123 6.78 15.44 -17.04
C LEU A 123 7.55 14.36 -16.26
N ILE A 124 8.04 13.32 -16.94
CA ILE A 124 8.96 12.33 -16.35
C ILE A 124 10.29 13.00 -15.96
N GLY A 125 10.90 13.79 -16.87
CA GLY A 125 12.17 14.50 -16.58
C GLY A 125 12.07 15.58 -15.49
N GLU A 126 10.90 16.18 -15.31
CA GLU A 126 10.63 17.07 -14.16
C GLU A 126 10.29 16.31 -12.87
N GLY A 127 9.96 15.01 -12.95
CA GLY A 127 9.50 14.21 -11.83
C GLY A 127 8.11 14.62 -11.33
N ARG A 128 7.18 14.92 -12.25
CA ARG A 128 5.84 15.47 -11.95
C ARG A 128 4.73 14.81 -12.77
N HIS A 129 4.93 13.57 -13.19
CA HIS A 129 3.96 12.81 -13.99
C HIS A 129 2.97 12.07 -13.08
N GLU A 130 1.91 12.76 -12.65
CA GLU A 130 0.92 12.28 -11.68
C GLU A 130 0.26 10.94 -12.05
N GLN A 131 0.20 10.56 -13.33
CA GLN A 131 -0.32 9.26 -13.80
C GLN A 131 0.74 8.37 -14.46
N LEU A 132 1.94 8.27 -13.85
CA LEU A 132 3.12 7.60 -14.41
C LEU A 132 2.86 6.16 -14.91
N TRP A 133 1.98 5.43 -14.23
CA TRP A 133 1.58 4.05 -14.55
C TRP A 133 0.86 3.92 -15.90
N THR A 134 0.30 4.99 -16.45
CA THR A 134 -0.34 4.99 -17.79
C THR A 134 0.68 5.11 -18.92
N VAL A 135 1.94 5.43 -18.59
CA VAL A 135 3.02 5.71 -19.55
C VAL A 135 4.12 4.67 -19.46
N LEU A 136 4.68 4.42 -18.28
CA LEU A 136 5.71 3.40 -18.08
C LEU A 136 5.12 2.00 -17.86
N GLY A 137 5.95 0.98 -18.04
CA GLY A 137 5.60 -0.43 -17.92
C GLY A 137 5.08 -1.07 -19.21
N ALA A 138 4.42 -2.21 -19.08
CA ALA A 138 3.77 -2.92 -20.20
C ALA A 138 2.28 -2.53 -20.39
N HIS A 139 1.92 -2.18 -21.62
CA HIS A 139 0.58 -1.71 -22.00
C HIS A 139 0.09 -2.36 -23.31
N PRO A 140 -0.90 -3.27 -23.24
CA PRO A 140 -1.66 -3.70 -24.40
C PRO A 140 -2.32 -2.49 -25.08
N MET A 141 -2.09 -2.32 -26.38
CA MET A 141 -2.65 -1.20 -27.14
C MET A 141 -2.77 -1.52 -28.63
N THR A 142 -3.52 -0.69 -29.36
CA THR A 142 -3.48 -0.68 -30.83
C THR A 142 -2.67 0.53 -31.29
N HIS A 143 -1.49 0.30 -31.87
CA HIS A 143 -0.59 1.34 -32.38
C HIS A 143 -0.49 1.27 -33.90
N GLN A 144 -0.69 2.39 -34.58
CA GLN A 144 -0.67 2.50 -36.05
C GLN A 144 -1.48 1.39 -36.78
N GLY A 145 -2.64 1.01 -36.21
CA GLY A 145 -3.56 0.01 -36.75
C GLY A 145 -3.23 -1.46 -36.40
N VAL A 146 -2.21 -1.72 -35.56
CA VAL A 146 -1.78 -3.06 -35.15
C VAL A 146 -1.91 -3.21 -33.64
N THR A 147 -2.48 -4.33 -33.18
CA THR A 147 -2.55 -4.69 -31.76
C THR A 147 -1.24 -5.32 -31.30
N GLY A 148 -0.79 -4.95 -30.10
CA GLY A 148 0.43 -5.46 -29.47
C GLY A 148 0.60 -4.84 -28.08
N THR A 149 1.81 -4.95 -27.54
CA THR A 149 2.14 -4.38 -26.22
C THR A 149 3.28 -3.38 -26.35
N ARG A 150 3.07 -2.16 -25.84
CA ARG A 150 4.16 -1.21 -25.56
C ARG A 150 4.85 -1.65 -24.28
N PHE A 151 6.16 -1.79 -24.31
CA PHE A 151 7.01 -1.92 -23.13
C PHE A 151 7.83 -0.65 -22.97
N SER A 152 7.92 -0.13 -21.75
CA SER A 152 8.77 1.04 -21.46
C SER A 152 9.28 1.05 -20.04
N VAL A 153 10.53 1.46 -19.85
CA VAL A 153 11.23 1.39 -18.55
C VAL A 153 12.27 2.50 -18.42
N TRP A 154 12.44 3.03 -17.21
CA TRP A 154 13.47 4.01 -16.89
C TRP A 154 14.76 3.30 -16.47
N ALA A 155 15.83 3.50 -17.23
CA ALA A 155 17.15 2.91 -17.02
C ALA A 155 18.26 3.81 -17.62
N PRO A 156 18.48 5.01 -17.06
CA PRO A 156 19.33 6.06 -17.64
C PRO A 156 20.82 5.69 -17.81
N ASN A 157 21.37 4.80 -16.98
CA ASN A 157 22.76 4.35 -17.09
C ASN A 157 22.95 3.14 -18.02
N ALA A 158 21.87 2.47 -18.44
CA ALA A 158 21.98 1.26 -19.26
C ALA A 158 22.66 1.55 -20.62
N GLN A 159 23.53 0.65 -21.07
CA GLN A 159 24.08 0.71 -22.44
C GLN A 159 23.05 0.28 -23.50
N GLY A 160 22.11 -0.57 -23.08
CA GLY A 160 21.01 -1.08 -23.90
C GLY A 160 20.03 -1.88 -23.06
N VAL A 161 18.76 -1.88 -23.47
CA VAL A 161 17.69 -2.66 -22.85
C VAL A 161 16.99 -3.50 -23.93
N ARG A 162 16.57 -4.70 -23.58
CA ARG A 162 15.83 -5.65 -24.41
C ARG A 162 14.63 -6.20 -23.63
N VAL A 163 13.57 -6.62 -24.33
CA VAL A 163 12.44 -7.33 -23.69
C VAL A 163 12.62 -8.83 -23.87
N ALA A 164 12.65 -9.59 -22.78
CA ALA A 164 12.70 -11.06 -22.77
C ALA A 164 11.42 -11.61 -22.13
N GLY A 165 10.88 -12.70 -22.64
CA GLY A 165 9.60 -13.24 -22.17
C GLY A 165 9.21 -14.57 -22.80
N SER A 166 8.02 -15.07 -22.48
CA SER A 166 7.49 -16.34 -23.02
C SER A 166 7.45 -16.34 -24.56
N PHE A 167 6.97 -15.25 -25.16
CA PHE A 167 6.90 -15.05 -26.61
C PHE A 167 8.24 -15.06 -27.37
N ASN A 168 9.38 -14.99 -26.68
CA ASN A 168 10.72 -15.09 -27.29
C ASN A 168 11.64 -16.10 -26.58
N PHE A 169 11.07 -17.06 -25.86
CA PHE A 169 11.79 -18.12 -25.15
C PHE A 169 12.86 -17.58 -24.17
N TRP A 170 12.60 -16.41 -23.59
CA TRP A 170 13.52 -15.66 -22.73
C TRP A 170 14.83 -15.16 -23.39
N ASP A 171 14.92 -15.17 -24.73
CA ASP A 171 16.00 -14.51 -25.47
C ASP A 171 15.57 -13.11 -25.96
N GLY A 172 15.98 -12.08 -25.23
CA GLY A 172 15.74 -10.68 -25.60
C GLY A 172 16.53 -10.20 -26.82
N THR A 173 17.42 -11.00 -27.40
CA THR A 173 18.32 -10.56 -28.49
C THR A 173 17.57 -10.08 -29.73
N GLY A 174 16.42 -10.67 -30.05
CA GLY A 174 15.56 -10.21 -31.16
C GLY A 174 14.77 -8.92 -30.89
N PHE A 175 14.74 -8.43 -29.65
CA PHE A 175 13.88 -7.32 -29.20
C PHE A 175 14.61 -6.20 -28.40
N PRO A 176 15.73 -5.63 -28.90
CA PRO A 176 16.31 -4.42 -28.32
C PRO A 176 15.37 -3.20 -28.42
N MET A 177 15.30 -2.44 -27.33
CA MET A 177 14.49 -1.24 -27.15
C MET A 177 15.25 0.02 -27.61
N ARG A 178 14.55 1.11 -27.95
CA ARG A 178 15.17 2.43 -28.18
C ARG A 178 15.19 3.25 -26.90
N SER A 179 16.28 3.96 -26.65
CA SER A 179 16.31 5.09 -25.72
C SER A 179 15.55 6.27 -26.33
N LEU A 180 14.71 6.92 -25.53
CA LEU A 180 13.98 8.16 -25.88
C LEU A 180 14.76 9.42 -25.47
N GLY A 181 16.09 9.35 -25.54
CA GLY A 181 16.98 10.48 -25.31
C GLY A 181 17.29 10.74 -23.83
N ALA A 182 17.38 12.02 -23.46
CA ALA A 182 17.92 12.45 -22.18
C ALA A 182 17.08 12.08 -20.94
N THR A 183 15.85 11.59 -21.11
CA THR A 183 14.99 11.12 -20.01
C THR A 183 15.43 9.78 -19.42
N GLY A 184 16.30 9.03 -20.11
CA GLY A 184 16.68 7.67 -19.69
C GLY A 184 15.58 6.62 -19.83
N VAL A 185 14.45 6.97 -20.46
CA VAL A 185 13.36 6.03 -20.77
C VAL A 185 13.72 5.21 -22.01
N TRP A 186 13.57 3.90 -21.91
CA TRP A 186 13.65 2.95 -23.01
C TRP A 186 12.26 2.49 -23.40
N GLU A 187 11.99 2.29 -24.69
CA GLU A 187 10.68 1.86 -25.20
C GLU A 187 10.79 0.94 -26.43
N LEU A 188 9.80 0.04 -26.55
CA LEU A 188 9.55 -0.80 -27.72
C LEU A 188 8.07 -1.18 -27.78
N PHE A 189 7.43 -1.01 -28.95
CA PHE A 189 6.15 -1.64 -29.25
C PHE A 189 6.37 -3.00 -29.90
N VAL A 190 5.90 -4.08 -29.25
CA VAL A 190 5.99 -5.44 -29.79
C VAL A 190 4.61 -5.88 -30.28
N PRO A 191 4.42 -6.03 -31.61
CA PRO A 191 3.13 -6.41 -32.19
C PRO A 191 2.77 -7.87 -31.88
N GLY A 192 1.47 -8.16 -31.77
CA GLY A 192 0.95 -9.50 -31.49
C GLY A 192 1.08 -9.98 -30.05
N ILE A 193 1.81 -9.26 -29.18
CA ILE A 193 1.93 -9.56 -27.75
C ILE A 193 0.74 -8.98 -27.00
N GLY A 194 0.05 -9.83 -26.22
CA GLY A 194 -1.16 -9.47 -25.48
C GLY A 194 -1.08 -9.85 -24.00
N GLU A 195 -2.23 -9.84 -23.34
CA GLU A 195 -2.36 -10.16 -21.92
C GLU A 195 -1.98 -11.60 -21.59
N GLY A 196 -1.44 -11.82 -20.39
CA GLY A 196 -1.00 -13.12 -19.89
C GLY A 196 0.45 -13.47 -20.25
N GLU A 197 1.07 -12.76 -21.20
CA GLU A 197 2.47 -12.97 -21.56
C GLU A 197 3.41 -12.58 -20.40
N LEU A 198 4.37 -13.46 -20.11
CA LEU A 198 5.39 -13.25 -19.09
C LEU A 198 6.55 -12.45 -19.69
N TYR A 199 7.09 -11.47 -18.96
CA TYR A 199 8.22 -10.68 -19.42
C TYR A 199 9.14 -10.17 -18.29
N LYS A 200 10.35 -9.82 -18.71
CA LYS A 200 11.40 -9.11 -17.96
C LYS A 200 12.21 -8.22 -18.91
N PHE A 201 12.94 -7.27 -18.35
CA PHE A 201 13.92 -6.47 -19.10
C PHE A 201 15.31 -7.09 -18.97
N GLU A 202 15.94 -7.46 -20.10
CA GLU A 202 17.38 -7.68 -20.15
C GLU A 202 18.07 -6.32 -20.24
N ILE A 203 18.75 -5.91 -19.17
CA ILE A 203 19.47 -4.65 -19.08
C ILE A 203 20.97 -4.93 -19.19
N THR A 204 21.63 -4.32 -20.18
CA THR A 204 23.09 -4.30 -20.29
C THR A 204 23.64 -3.13 -19.47
N ARG A 205 24.29 -3.44 -18.36
CA ARG A 205 24.85 -2.51 -17.37
C ARG A 205 26.09 -1.75 -17.91
N PRO A 206 26.52 -0.63 -17.28
CA PRO A 206 27.71 0.13 -17.66
C PRO A 206 29.02 -0.67 -17.76
N ASP A 207 29.16 -1.78 -17.03
CA ASP A 207 30.32 -2.67 -17.05
C ASP A 207 30.28 -3.72 -18.18
N GLY A 208 29.18 -3.75 -18.96
CA GLY A 208 28.94 -4.74 -20.01
C GLY A 208 28.29 -6.05 -19.54
N SER A 209 28.05 -6.21 -18.23
CA SER A 209 27.26 -7.34 -17.71
C SER A 209 25.78 -7.18 -18.03
N LYS A 210 25.02 -8.27 -17.93
CA LYS A 210 23.58 -8.31 -18.27
C LYS A 210 22.77 -8.88 -17.13
N THR A 211 21.60 -8.31 -16.86
CA THR A 211 20.65 -8.84 -15.88
C THR A 211 19.22 -8.82 -16.37
N LEU A 212 18.41 -9.78 -15.91
CA LEU A 212 16.98 -9.87 -16.15
C LEU A 212 16.22 -9.27 -14.96
N ARG A 213 15.62 -8.09 -15.15
CA ARG A 213 14.85 -7.39 -14.13
C ARG A 213 13.35 -7.54 -14.34
N ALA A 214 12.59 -7.69 -13.25
CA ALA A 214 11.16 -7.43 -13.26
C ALA A 214 10.90 -5.96 -13.61
N ASP A 215 9.73 -5.67 -14.15
CA ASP A 215 9.27 -4.32 -14.44
C ASP A 215 8.94 -3.57 -13.13
N PRO A 216 9.60 -2.43 -12.81
CA PRO A 216 9.23 -1.60 -11.66
C PRO A 216 7.76 -1.16 -11.68
N MET A 217 7.18 -1.07 -12.87
CA MET A 217 5.80 -0.66 -13.15
C MET A 217 4.90 -1.86 -13.48
N ALA A 218 5.30 -3.08 -13.09
CA ALA A 218 4.47 -4.27 -13.23
C ALA A 218 3.11 -4.07 -12.56
N ARG A 219 2.03 -4.24 -13.32
CA ARG A 219 0.65 -4.19 -12.81
C ARG A 219 0.09 -5.57 -12.42
N ARG A 220 0.83 -6.62 -12.77
CA ARG A 220 0.57 -8.02 -12.41
C ARG A 220 1.89 -8.79 -12.43
N THR A 221 1.99 -9.78 -11.55
CA THR A 221 3.19 -10.58 -11.29
C THR A 221 2.86 -12.07 -11.35
N GLU A 222 3.89 -12.90 -11.53
CA GLU A 222 3.78 -14.33 -11.17
C GLU A 222 3.72 -14.51 -9.65
N VAL A 223 3.19 -15.65 -9.18
CA VAL A 223 3.17 -15.97 -7.75
C VAL A 223 4.60 -16.26 -7.27
N PRO A 224 5.11 -15.61 -6.20
CA PRO A 224 6.43 -15.91 -5.65
C PRO A 224 6.60 -17.40 -5.30
N PRO A 225 7.79 -17.99 -5.50
CA PRO A 225 9.08 -17.36 -5.78
C PRO A 225 9.37 -17.07 -7.26
N ALA A 226 8.38 -17.20 -8.16
CA ALA A 226 8.52 -16.69 -9.51
C ALA A 226 8.54 -15.16 -9.52
N THR A 227 9.18 -14.56 -10.52
CA THR A 227 9.62 -13.15 -10.48
C THR A 227 9.39 -12.41 -11.80
N SER A 228 8.61 -12.97 -12.72
CA SER A 228 8.29 -12.29 -13.98
C SER A 228 7.11 -11.33 -13.80
N SER A 229 7.15 -10.24 -14.56
CA SER A 229 6.01 -9.38 -14.76
C SER A 229 5.06 -10.01 -15.78
N ILE A 230 3.76 -9.76 -15.66
CA ILE A 230 2.74 -10.28 -16.57
C ILE A 230 2.08 -9.11 -17.28
N VAL A 231 2.02 -9.17 -18.60
CA VAL A 231 1.25 -8.20 -19.40
C VAL A 231 -0.23 -8.31 -19.01
N THR A 232 -0.84 -7.20 -18.63
CA THR A 232 -2.25 -7.17 -18.19
C THR A 232 -2.91 -5.87 -18.64
N SER A 233 -4.21 -5.91 -18.88
CA SER A 233 -5.08 -4.74 -18.74
C SER A 233 -6.12 -5.02 -17.65
N SER A 234 -7.02 -4.06 -17.41
CA SER A 234 -8.18 -4.20 -16.51
C SER A 234 -9.43 -4.00 -17.35
N ALA A 235 -10.43 -4.83 -17.14
CA ALA A 235 -11.78 -4.65 -17.66
C ALA A 235 -12.82 -4.60 -16.52
N TYR A 236 -12.38 -4.30 -15.30
CA TYR A 236 -13.22 -4.29 -14.11
C TYR A 236 -14.22 -3.13 -14.13
N GLU A 237 -15.52 -3.44 -14.00
CA GLU A 237 -16.59 -2.46 -13.82
C GLU A 237 -16.92 -2.34 -12.32
N TRP A 238 -16.73 -1.14 -11.75
CA TRP A 238 -16.96 -0.86 -10.34
C TRP A 238 -18.44 -0.65 -10.00
N GLY A 239 -18.84 -1.03 -8.78
CA GLY A 239 -20.20 -0.90 -8.25
C GLY A 239 -20.32 0.05 -7.05
N ASP A 240 -19.35 0.95 -6.85
CA ASP A 240 -19.13 1.72 -5.62
C ASP A 240 -19.27 3.24 -5.75
N ALA A 241 -19.85 3.75 -6.85
CA ALA A 241 -19.96 5.21 -7.09
C ALA A 241 -20.63 5.99 -5.92
N GLU A 242 -21.64 5.41 -5.26
CA GLU A 242 -22.31 5.99 -4.08
C GLU A 242 -21.41 6.03 -2.82
N TRP A 243 -20.39 5.18 -2.76
CA TRP A 243 -19.35 5.25 -1.72
C TRP A 243 -18.39 6.40 -2.02
N LEU A 244 -17.87 6.48 -3.25
CA LEU A 244 -16.92 7.50 -3.67
C LEU A 244 -17.46 8.92 -3.58
N GLU A 245 -18.75 9.16 -3.90
CA GLU A 245 -19.39 10.47 -3.71
C GLU A 245 -19.43 10.88 -2.23
N ARG A 246 -19.76 9.95 -1.32
CA ARG A 246 -19.92 10.25 0.12
C ARG A 246 -18.62 10.33 0.90
N ARG A 247 -17.56 9.65 0.43
CA ARG A 247 -16.24 9.61 1.09
C ARG A 247 -15.70 11.00 1.46
N ALA A 248 -15.98 12.02 0.65
CA ALA A 248 -15.50 13.38 0.86
C ALA A 248 -16.43 14.27 1.75
N GLU A 249 -17.58 13.79 2.22
CA GLU A 249 -18.57 14.61 2.94
C GLU A 249 -18.09 15.07 4.33
N VAL A 250 -17.42 14.20 5.08
CA VAL A 250 -16.97 14.46 6.46
C VAL A 250 -15.49 14.11 6.60
N PRO A 251 -14.62 15.04 7.02
CA PRO A 251 -13.20 14.74 7.26
C PRO A 251 -13.02 13.62 8.29
N ALA A 252 -12.11 12.67 8.01
CA ALA A 252 -11.91 11.46 8.84
C ALA A 252 -11.72 11.76 10.33
N HIS A 253 -11.00 12.82 10.70
CA HIS A 253 -10.79 13.22 12.11
C HIS A 253 -12.08 13.66 12.83
N ARG A 254 -13.16 14.00 12.10
CA ARG A 254 -14.50 14.33 12.63
C ARG A 254 -15.57 13.28 12.31
N ALA A 255 -15.19 12.15 11.73
CA ALA A 255 -16.07 11.02 11.45
C ALA A 255 -15.84 9.88 12.47
N PRO A 256 -16.78 8.93 12.62
CA PRO A 256 -16.50 7.68 13.32
C PRO A 256 -15.50 6.85 12.50
N LEU A 257 -14.32 6.61 13.07
CA LEU A 257 -13.26 5.80 12.45
C LEU A 257 -12.79 4.75 13.47
N SER A 258 -13.31 3.54 13.28
CA SER A 258 -12.88 2.31 13.96
C SER A 258 -12.50 1.28 12.91
N VAL A 259 -11.27 0.81 13.00
CA VAL A 259 -10.52 0.05 12.00
C VAL A 259 -10.26 -1.37 12.48
N TYR A 260 -10.51 -2.34 11.61
CA TYR A 260 -10.08 -3.72 11.77
C TYR A 260 -8.83 -3.95 10.91
N GLU A 261 -7.66 -4.11 11.53
CA GLU A 261 -6.40 -4.33 10.82
C GLU A 261 -6.23 -5.83 10.48
N VAL A 262 -5.84 -6.13 9.23
CA VAL A 262 -5.90 -7.48 8.66
C VAL A 262 -4.69 -7.79 7.75
N HIS A 263 -4.00 -8.89 8.03
CA HIS A 263 -3.13 -9.56 7.05
C HIS A 263 -3.94 -10.49 6.17
N LEU A 264 -4.30 -10.07 4.95
CA LEU A 264 -5.21 -10.82 4.07
C LEU A 264 -4.82 -12.30 3.85
N PRO A 265 -3.54 -12.68 3.60
CA PRO A 265 -3.18 -14.08 3.39
C PRO A 265 -3.38 -14.98 4.61
N SER A 266 -3.33 -14.42 5.84
CA SER A 266 -3.45 -15.20 7.07
C SER A 266 -4.74 -14.98 7.85
N TRP A 267 -5.58 -13.99 7.51
CA TRP A 267 -6.90 -13.83 8.16
C TRP A 267 -7.71 -15.12 8.11
N ARG A 268 -7.74 -15.81 6.97
CA ARG A 268 -8.17 -17.20 6.82
C ARG A 268 -7.26 -17.85 5.76
N PRO A 269 -6.27 -18.67 6.16
CA PRO A 269 -5.28 -19.18 5.23
C PRO A 269 -5.89 -19.94 4.04
N GLY A 270 -5.38 -19.67 2.85
CA GLY A 270 -5.81 -20.33 1.61
C GLY A 270 -7.02 -19.70 0.90
N LEU A 271 -7.53 -18.56 1.36
CA LEU A 271 -8.54 -17.79 0.62
C LEU A 271 -7.92 -16.90 -0.46
N THR A 272 -8.57 -16.84 -1.62
CA THR A 272 -8.33 -15.84 -2.67
C THR A 272 -9.05 -14.52 -2.39
N TYR A 273 -8.71 -13.43 -3.09
CA TYR A 273 -9.42 -12.15 -3.00
C TYR A 273 -10.94 -12.28 -3.23
N ARG A 274 -11.37 -13.16 -4.15
CA ARG A 274 -12.81 -13.44 -4.38
C ARG A 274 -13.47 -14.07 -3.16
N GLN A 275 -12.83 -15.03 -2.52
CA GLN A 275 -13.38 -15.72 -1.33
C GLN A 275 -13.28 -14.84 -0.06
N LEU A 276 -12.30 -13.94 0.00
CA LEU A 276 -12.25 -12.87 1.00
C LEU A 276 -13.42 -11.91 0.82
N ALA A 277 -13.77 -11.53 -0.41
CA ALA A 277 -14.90 -10.65 -0.72
C ALA A 277 -16.27 -11.25 -0.32
N GLU A 278 -16.39 -12.57 -0.26
CA GLU A 278 -17.58 -13.27 0.24
C GLU A 278 -17.71 -13.26 1.78
N GLN A 279 -16.61 -13.07 2.51
CA GLN A 279 -16.54 -13.33 3.95
C GLN A 279 -16.16 -12.10 4.79
N LEU A 280 -15.11 -11.38 4.39
CA LEU A 280 -14.55 -10.26 5.14
C LEU A 280 -15.53 -9.08 5.25
N PRO A 281 -16.20 -8.61 4.18
CA PRO A 281 -17.14 -7.48 4.30
C PRO A 281 -18.30 -7.79 5.24
N ALA A 282 -18.81 -9.03 5.23
CA ALA A 282 -19.85 -9.48 6.14
C ALA A 282 -19.36 -9.54 7.59
N TYR A 283 -18.15 -10.08 7.84
CA TYR A 283 -17.56 -10.17 9.18
C TYR A 283 -17.29 -8.81 9.81
N VAL A 284 -16.68 -7.89 9.05
CA VAL A 284 -16.31 -6.54 9.54
C VAL A 284 -17.57 -5.72 9.81
N LYS A 285 -18.58 -5.81 8.93
CA LYS A 285 -19.89 -5.17 9.12
C LYS A 285 -20.69 -5.76 10.28
N ASP A 286 -20.64 -7.08 10.49
CA ASP A 286 -21.26 -7.78 11.63
C ASP A 286 -20.71 -7.23 12.96
N LEU A 287 -19.40 -6.98 13.04
CA LEU A 287 -18.75 -6.35 14.19
C LEU A 287 -18.84 -4.82 14.24
N GLY A 288 -19.54 -4.19 13.29
CA GLY A 288 -19.83 -2.77 13.31
C GLY A 288 -18.67 -1.82 13.01
N PHE A 289 -17.46 -2.32 12.72
CA PHE A 289 -16.33 -1.52 12.27
C PHE A 289 -16.68 -0.65 11.06
N THR A 290 -15.92 0.42 10.85
CA THR A 290 -16.15 1.38 9.74
C THR A 290 -15.16 1.20 8.59
N HIS A 291 -13.97 0.68 8.88
CA HIS A 291 -12.89 0.50 7.93
C HIS A 291 -12.18 -0.84 8.17
N VAL A 292 -11.52 -1.36 7.13
CA VAL A 292 -10.40 -2.28 7.26
C VAL A 292 -9.10 -1.55 6.98
N GLU A 293 -8.02 -1.94 7.66
CA GLU A 293 -6.65 -1.57 7.29
C GLU A 293 -5.93 -2.84 6.84
N LEU A 294 -5.46 -2.83 5.60
CA LEU A 294 -4.82 -3.97 4.97
C LEU A 294 -3.31 -3.82 5.13
N MET A 295 -2.68 -4.78 5.81
CA MET A 295 -1.22 -4.94 5.76
C MET A 295 -0.75 -5.08 4.29
N PRO A 296 0.51 -4.74 3.95
CA PRO A 296 0.86 -4.35 2.58
C PRO A 296 0.48 -5.40 1.52
N VAL A 297 -0.43 -5.02 0.62
CA VAL A 297 -0.92 -5.91 -0.44
C VAL A 297 -0.09 -5.85 -1.72
N ALA A 298 0.86 -4.92 -1.84
CA ALA A 298 1.78 -4.82 -2.96
C ALA A 298 2.69 -6.07 -3.05
N GLU A 299 3.15 -6.43 -4.26
CA GLU A 299 3.88 -7.69 -4.44
C GLU A 299 5.25 -7.69 -3.74
N HIS A 300 5.46 -8.72 -2.93
CA HIS A 300 6.64 -8.94 -2.08
C HIS A 300 7.10 -10.39 -2.21
N PRO A 301 8.40 -10.71 -2.23
CA PRO A 301 8.86 -12.08 -2.52
C PRO A 301 8.70 -13.02 -1.32
N PHE A 302 8.85 -12.50 -0.10
CA PHE A 302 8.89 -13.29 1.13
C PHE A 302 7.69 -13.03 2.04
N GLY A 303 6.85 -14.04 2.26
CA GLY A 303 5.63 -13.91 3.09
C GLY A 303 5.92 -13.58 4.55
N GLY A 304 7.07 -14.01 5.10
CA GLY A 304 7.51 -13.66 6.45
C GLY A 304 7.96 -12.21 6.62
N SER A 305 7.92 -11.38 5.57
CA SER A 305 8.00 -9.91 5.70
C SER A 305 6.65 -9.25 5.97
N TRP A 306 5.56 -10.03 5.97
CA TRP A 306 4.16 -9.60 6.11
C TRP A 306 3.68 -8.55 5.09
N GLY A 307 4.47 -8.34 4.03
CA GLY A 307 4.25 -7.34 2.99
C GLY A 307 5.27 -6.21 2.97
N TYR A 308 5.99 -5.95 4.07
CA TYR A 308 6.84 -4.76 4.21
C TYR A 308 8.14 -4.78 3.38
N GLN A 309 8.48 -5.89 2.70
CA GLN A 309 9.60 -5.93 1.75
C GLN A 309 9.07 -5.99 0.30
N VAL A 310 8.50 -4.87 -0.15
CA VAL A 310 7.85 -4.73 -1.46
C VAL A 310 8.87 -4.72 -2.61
N THR A 311 8.53 -5.42 -3.69
CA THR A 311 9.28 -5.45 -4.96
C THR A 311 8.45 -5.03 -6.18
N GLY A 312 7.15 -5.33 -6.18
CA GLY A 312 6.21 -4.96 -7.24
C GLY A 312 5.21 -3.93 -6.74
N PHE A 313 5.67 -2.68 -6.60
CA PHE A 313 4.91 -1.56 -6.02
C PHE A 313 3.56 -1.29 -6.72
N TYR A 314 3.44 -1.61 -8.01
CA TYR A 314 2.26 -1.36 -8.83
C TYR A 314 1.38 -2.62 -9.05
N ALA A 315 1.67 -3.74 -8.39
CA ALA A 315 0.88 -4.96 -8.49
C ALA A 315 0.38 -5.41 -7.10
N PRO A 316 -0.92 -5.72 -6.91
CA PRO A 316 -1.36 -6.49 -5.75
C PRO A 316 -0.79 -7.92 -5.84
N THR A 317 -0.47 -8.51 -4.69
CA THR A 317 0.24 -9.79 -4.63
C THR A 317 -0.53 -10.92 -5.32
N ALA A 318 0.15 -11.61 -6.24
CA ALA A 318 -0.43 -12.69 -7.03
C ALA A 318 -0.83 -13.91 -6.18
N ARG A 319 -0.37 -13.99 -4.92
CA ARG A 319 -0.74 -15.05 -3.96
C ARG A 319 -2.24 -15.23 -3.78
N LEU A 320 -3.02 -14.15 -3.89
CA LEU A 320 -4.45 -14.15 -3.60
C LEU A 320 -5.33 -14.04 -4.85
N GLY A 321 -4.76 -13.82 -6.04
CA GLY A 321 -5.50 -13.72 -7.30
C GLY A 321 -4.93 -12.68 -8.27
N THR A 322 -5.77 -12.20 -9.16
CA THR A 322 -5.45 -11.14 -10.13
C THR A 322 -5.78 -9.74 -9.59
N PRO A 323 -5.26 -8.66 -10.22
CA PRO A 323 -5.64 -7.29 -9.87
C PRO A 323 -7.16 -7.04 -9.89
N ASP A 324 -7.90 -7.62 -10.83
CA ASP A 324 -9.36 -7.46 -10.91
C ASP A 324 -10.10 -8.26 -9.82
N ASP A 325 -9.45 -9.28 -9.24
CA ASP A 325 -9.96 -9.95 -8.04
C ASP A 325 -9.75 -9.09 -6.79
N PHE A 326 -8.65 -8.33 -6.71
CA PHE A 326 -8.43 -7.35 -5.63
C PHE A 326 -9.41 -6.16 -5.73
N ARG A 327 -9.64 -5.62 -6.95
CA ARG A 327 -10.71 -4.61 -7.18
C ARG A 327 -12.07 -5.10 -6.69
N TYR A 328 -12.41 -6.36 -6.96
CA TYR A 328 -13.65 -6.96 -6.47
C TYR A 328 -13.75 -7.06 -4.94
N LEU A 329 -12.63 -7.28 -4.24
CA LEU A 329 -12.60 -7.23 -2.77
C LEU A 329 -12.91 -5.81 -2.26
N VAL A 330 -12.27 -4.79 -2.84
CA VAL A 330 -12.50 -3.39 -2.46
C VAL A 330 -13.94 -2.96 -2.77
N ASP A 331 -14.45 -3.27 -3.96
CA ASP A 331 -15.86 -3.03 -4.35
C ASP A 331 -16.86 -3.76 -3.44
N ALA A 332 -16.54 -4.96 -2.96
CA ALA A 332 -17.36 -5.67 -1.98
C ALA A 332 -17.35 -4.99 -0.59
N LEU A 333 -16.22 -4.42 -0.17
CA LEU A 333 -16.11 -3.64 1.07
C LEU A 333 -16.89 -2.32 0.97
N HIS A 334 -16.71 -1.56 -0.11
CA HIS A 334 -17.43 -0.30 -0.35
C HIS A 334 -18.95 -0.50 -0.42
N ARG A 335 -19.44 -1.52 -1.14
CA ARG A 335 -20.88 -1.87 -1.17
C ARG A 335 -21.41 -2.39 0.17
N ALA A 336 -20.55 -2.91 1.05
CA ALA A 336 -20.91 -3.21 2.43
C ALA A 336 -20.97 -1.96 3.32
N GLY A 337 -20.41 -0.83 2.88
CA GLY A 337 -20.28 0.41 3.64
C GLY A 337 -19.05 0.42 4.57
N ILE A 338 -17.96 -0.25 4.13
CA ILE A 338 -16.69 -0.38 4.85
C ILE A 338 -15.59 0.25 4.00
N GLY A 339 -14.85 1.21 4.55
CA GLY A 339 -13.73 1.83 3.86
C GLY A 339 -12.46 0.99 3.90
N VAL A 340 -11.56 1.21 2.93
CA VAL A 340 -10.32 0.43 2.78
C VAL A 340 -9.09 1.32 2.93
N ILE A 341 -8.37 1.14 4.02
CA ILE A 341 -7.03 1.69 4.24
C ILE A 341 -6.01 0.62 3.84
N MET A 342 -4.88 1.02 3.27
CA MET A 342 -3.79 0.14 2.86
C MET A 342 -2.47 0.61 3.47
N ASP A 343 -1.70 -0.32 4.03
CA ASP A 343 -0.30 -0.08 4.38
C ASP A 343 0.52 0.12 3.11
N TRP A 344 1.12 1.29 3.00
CA TRP A 344 1.96 1.72 1.91
C TRP A 344 3.39 1.90 2.40
N VAL A 345 4.35 1.35 1.65
CA VAL A 345 5.73 1.14 2.13
C VAL A 345 6.73 1.96 1.30
N PRO A 346 6.72 3.31 1.37
CA PRO A 346 7.65 4.15 0.63
C PRO A 346 9.01 4.31 1.32
N ALA A 347 9.21 3.74 2.52
CA ALA A 347 10.43 3.94 3.30
C ALA A 347 11.64 3.21 2.71
N HIS A 348 11.45 1.98 2.22
CA HIS A 348 12.54 1.08 1.85
C HIS A 348 12.11 -0.01 0.86
N PHE A 349 13.08 -0.74 0.30
CA PHE A 349 12.89 -1.91 -0.55
C PHE A 349 14.02 -2.95 -0.38
N PRO A 350 13.80 -4.25 -0.65
CA PRO A 350 14.79 -5.29 -0.42
C PRO A 350 15.88 -5.33 -1.52
N ARG A 351 16.99 -6.03 -1.23
CA ARG A 351 18.18 -6.13 -2.10
C ARG A 351 18.08 -7.16 -3.23
N ASP A 352 16.89 -7.60 -3.58
CA ASP A 352 16.64 -8.58 -4.64
C ASP A 352 17.20 -8.13 -5.99
N GLU A 353 18.22 -8.82 -6.52
CA GLU A 353 18.90 -8.44 -7.78
C GLU A 353 17.96 -8.48 -9.00
N TRP A 354 16.84 -9.20 -8.95
CA TRP A 354 15.85 -9.20 -10.03
C TRP A 354 14.87 -8.01 -9.93
N ALA A 355 14.91 -7.23 -8.86
CA ALA A 355 14.05 -6.06 -8.61
C ALA A 355 14.84 -4.74 -8.72
N LEU A 356 14.57 -3.76 -7.85
CA LEU A 356 15.02 -2.35 -7.97
C LEU A 356 16.51 -2.10 -7.62
N ALA A 357 17.15 -2.99 -6.87
CA ALA A 357 18.51 -2.78 -6.36
C ALA A 357 19.56 -2.69 -7.50
N GLU A 358 20.32 -1.61 -7.54
CA GLU A 358 21.26 -1.25 -8.61
C GLU A 358 20.67 -1.46 -10.02
N PHE A 359 19.39 -1.10 -10.22
CA PHE A 359 18.55 -1.54 -11.35
C PHE A 359 19.26 -1.56 -12.71
N ASP A 360 19.90 -0.45 -13.09
CA ASP A 360 20.62 -0.30 -14.36
C ASP A 360 22.15 -0.45 -14.24
N GLY A 361 22.64 -1.03 -13.15
CA GLY A 361 24.05 -1.29 -12.87
C GLY A 361 24.77 -0.21 -12.06
N ARG A 362 24.00 0.70 -11.45
CA ARG A 362 24.41 1.69 -10.45
C ARG A 362 23.25 1.94 -9.49
N PRO A 363 23.48 2.55 -8.32
CA PRO A 363 22.42 3.15 -7.51
C PRO A 363 21.47 4.01 -8.36
N LEU A 364 20.19 3.61 -8.41
CA LEU A 364 19.17 4.23 -9.27
C LEU A 364 17.94 4.65 -8.47
N TYR A 365 17.33 3.70 -7.76
CA TYR A 365 16.20 3.93 -6.87
C TYR A 365 16.66 4.22 -5.45
N GLU A 366 17.78 3.63 -5.05
CA GLU A 366 18.50 3.89 -3.82
C GLU A 366 19.48 5.06 -3.94
N HIS A 367 19.76 5.70 -2.81
CA HIS A 367 20.66 6.85 -2.75
C HIS A 367 22.13 6.45 -3.05
N SER A 368 22.86 7.31 -3.75
CA SER A 368 24.23 7.00 -4.22
C SER A 368 25.34 7.08 -3.16
N ASP A 369 25.14 7.85 -2.08
CA ASP A 369 25.96 7.81 -0.86
C ASP A 369 25.64 6.53 -0.05
N PRO A 370 26.59 5.59 0.15
CA PRO A 370 26.37 4.36 0.90
C PRO A 370 25.89 4.57 2.35
N LEU A 371 26.18 5.72 2.97
CA LEU A 371 25.72 6.02 4.34
C LEU A 371 24.21 6.32 4.40
N ARG A 372 23.63 6.82 3.30
CA ARG A 372 22.19 7.09 3.11
C ARG A 372 21.45 5.99 2.34
N ALA A 373 22.17 5.02 1.76
CA ALA A 373 21.60 4.06 0.82
C ALA A 373 20.80 2.91 1.47
N ALA A 374 20.94 2.67 2.77
CA ALA A 374 20.48 1.44 3.41
C ALA A 374 20.16 1.57 4.90
N HIS A 375 19.08 0.91 5.32
CA HIS A 375 18.78 0.67 6.74
C HIS A 375 19.67 -0.47 7.27
N PRO A 376 20.55 -0.23 8.26
CA PRO A 376 21.54 -1.22 8.67
C PRO A 376 20.92 -2.41 9.41
N ASP A 377 19.96 -2.18 10.31
CA ASP A 377 19.32 -3.27 11.09
C ASP A 377 18.40 -4.17 10.23
N TRP A 378 17.83 -3.64 9.13
CA TRP A 378 16.87 -4.38 8.29
C TRP A 378 17.52 -5.04 7.06
N GLY A 379 18.74 -4.61 6.69
CA GLY A 379 19.43 -5.09 5.50
C GLY A 379 18.85 -4.60 4.17
N THR A 380 17.84 -3.73 4.18
CA THR A 380 17.17 -3.18 2.99
C THR A 380 17.86 -1.92 2.44
N LEU A 381 17.34 -1.38 1.34
CA LEU A 381 17.78 -0.13 0.72
C LEU A 381 16.74 1.00 0.97
N GLU A 382 17.23 2.21 1.16
CA GLU A 382 16.43 3.44 1.29
C GLU A 382 16.27 4.12 -0.08
N PHE A 383 15.10 4.67 -0.38
CA PHE A 383 14.86 5.40 -1.62
C PHE A 383 15.59 6.75 -1.68
N ASP A 384 16.08 7.13 -2.86
CA ASP A 384 16.59 8.47 -3.14
C ASP A 384 15.43 9.46 -3.35
N PHE A 385 14.83 9.95 -2.26
CA PHE A 385 13.73 10.92 -2.30
C PHE A 385 14.10 12.26 -2.99
N GLY A 386 15.40 12.60 -3.04
CA GLY A 386 15.89 13.80 -3.70
C GLY A 386 15.81 13.68 -5.22
N ARG A 387 16.04 12.48 -5.74
CA ARG A 387 15.96 12.17 -7.16
C ARG A 387 14.52 12.27 -7.68
N ARG A 388 14.34 13.10 -8.72
CA ARG A 388 13.04 13.50 -9.26
C ARG A 388 12.20 12.31 -9.73
N GLU A 389 12.81 11.40 -10.47
CA GLU A 389 12.11 10.26 -11.07
C GLU A 389 11.74 9.20 -10.01
N VAL A 390 12.57 9.03 -8.97
CA VAL A 390 12.29 8.14 -7.83
C VAL A 390 11.16 8.70 -6.98
N ARG A 391 11.21 10.00 -6.65
CA ARG A 391 10.11 10.68 -5.97
C ARG A 391 8.81 10.59 -6.77
N ASN A 392 8.87 10.79 -8.09
CA ASN A 392 7.71 10.66 -8.98
C ASN A 392 7.18 9.21 -9.05
N PHE A 393 8.06 8.20 -9.05
CA PHE A 393 7.68 6.79 -8.94
C PHE A 393 6.86 6.51 -7.67
N LEU A 394 7.24 7.08 -6.53
CA LEU A 394 6.51 6.93 -5.27
C LEU A 394 5.23 7.77 -5.21
N VAL A 395 5.27 9.06 -5.57
CA VAL A 395 4.07 9.93 -5.56
C VAL A 395 2.99 9.39 -6.51
N ALA A 396 3.38 8.94 -7.71
CA ALA A 396 2.45 8.27 -8.62
C ALA A 396 1.99 6.90 -8.09
N ASN A 397 2.77 6.19 -7.26
CA ASN A 397 2.33 4.94 -6.67
C ASN A 397 1.24 5.15 -5.61
N ALA A 398 1.37 6.18 -4.77
CA ALA A 398 0.30 6.57 -3.83
C ALA A 398 -1.00 6.89 -4.57
N LEU A 399 -0.93 7.67 -5.65
CA LEU A 399 -2.10 7.98 -6.50
C LEU A 399 -2.67 6.74 -7.18
N TYR A 400 -1.82 5.83 -7.67
CA TYR A 400 -2.23 4.61 -8.36
C TYR A 400 -3.16 3.74 -7.51
N TRP A 401 -2.84 3.52 -6.23
CA TRP A 401 -3.71 2.75 -5.33
C TRP A 401 -5.06 3.44 -5.10
N CYS A 402 -5.07 4.76 -4.92
CA CYS A 402 -6.29 5.53 -4.70
C CYS A 402 -7.17 5.69 -5.97
N GLU A 403 -6.58 5.74 -7.16
CA GLU A 403 -7.30 5.93 -8.45
C GLU A 403 -7.66 4.60 -9.14
N GLU A 404 -6.76 3.61 -9.19
CA GLU A 404 -6.98 2.36 -9.95
C GLU A 404 -7.58 1.22 -9.11
N PHE A 405 -7.47 1.32 -7.78
CA PHE A 405 -8.02 0.37 -6.80
C PHE A 405 -8.96 1.01 -5.79
N HIS A 406 -9.31 2.29 -5.97
CA HIS A 406 -10.25 3.06 -5.15
C HIS A 406 -9.95 3.12 -3.64
N ILE A 407 -8.72 2.81 -3.22
CA ILE A 407 -8.29 2.80 -1.81
C ILE A 407 -8.63 4.14 -1.13
N ASP A 408 -9.25 4.07 0.06
CA ASP A 408 -9.73 5.22 0.83
C ASP A 408 -8.68 5.79 1.78
N GLY A 409 -7.59 5.06 2.04
CA GLY A 409 -6.51 5.58 2.86
C GLY A 409 -5.19 4.87 2.70
N LEU A 410 -4.10 5.59 3.00
CA LEU A 410 -2.74 5.05 2.98
C LEU A 410 -2.11 5.23 4.37
N ARG A 411 -1.74 4.14 5.04
CA ARG A 411 -0.97 4.15 6.27
C ARG A 411 0.51 3.94 5.94
N VAL A 412 1.37 4.86 6.38
CA VAL A 412 2.82 4.78 6.17
C VAL A 412 3.48 4.29 7.45
N ASP A 413 4.15 3.14 7.34
CA ASP A 413 4.96 2.55 8.39
C ASP A 413 6.29 3.30 8.58
N ALA A 414 6.82 3.29 9.81
CA ALA A 414 8.17 3.70 10.15
C ALA A 414 8.59 5.05 9.57
N VAL A 415 7.72 6.07 9.58
CA VAL A 415 8.01 7.40 9.00
C VAL A 415 9.28 8.01 9.61
N ALA A 416 9.59 7.67 10.86
CA ALA A 416 10.85 8.04 11.52
C ALA A 416 12.10 7.54 10.77
N SER A 417 12.06 6.37 10.12
CA SER A 417 13.20 5.84 9.34
C SER A 417 13.49 6.67 8.10
N MET A 418 12.46 7.32 7.54
CA MET A 418 12.58 8.23 6.41
C MET A 418 13.07 9.61 6.83
N LEU A 419 12.55 10.13 7.95
CA LEU A 419 12.76 11.52 8.41
C LEU A 419 14.18 11.79 8.95
N TYR A 420 14.92 10.75 9.34
CA TYR A 420 16.17 10.89 10.09
C TYR A 420 17.36 10.19 9.43
N LEU A 421 18.37 10.99 9.07
CA LEU A 421 19.65 10.52 8.51
C LEU A 421 20.47 9.69 9.52
N ASP A 422 20.18 9.83 10.83
CA ASP A 422 20.78 9.07 11.93
C ASP A 422 19.94 7.88 12.40
N TYR A 423 18.82 7.56 11.73
CA TYR A 423 17.97 6.43 12.12
C TYR A 423 18.76 5.11 12.08
N SER A 424 18.77 4.38 13.21
CA SER A 424 19.46 3.10 13.37
C SER A 424 20.99 3.18 13.11
N ARG A 425 21.61 4.37 13.23
CA ARG A 425 23.04 4.60 12.91
C ARG A 425 23.82 5.22 14.06
N GLU A 426 25.00 4.66 14.35
CA GLU A 426 25.92 5.18 15.36
C GLU A 426 26.65 6.46 14.88
N PRO A 427 27.21 7.27 15.80
CA PRO A 427 28.02 8.44 15.45
C PRO A 427 29.17 8.09 14.49
N GLY A 428 29.18 8.74 13.33
CA GLY A 428 30.15 8.49 12.25
C GLY A 428 29.70 7.47 11.19
N GLN A 429 28.51 6.88 11.32
CA GLN A 429 27.86 6.04 10.30
C GLN A 429 26.84 6.82 9.44
N TRP A 430 26.71 8.12 9.65
CA TRP A 430 25.80 9.01 8.91
C TRP A 430 26.42 10.40 8.68
N THR A 431 25.80 11.16 7.78
CA THR A 431 26.21 12.53 7.42
C THR A 431 25.03 13.50 7.63
N PRO A 432 25.26 14.70 8.21
CA PRO A 432 24.20 15.68 8.41
C PRO A 432 23.74 16.33 7.11
N ASN A 433 22.53 16.90 7.14
CA ASN A 433 21.98 17.66 6.02
C ASN A 433 22.75 18.98 5.77
N GLU A 434 22.41 19.69 4.69
CA GLU A 434 23.07 20.95 4.29
C GLU A 434 22.98 22.10 5.32
N HIS A 435 22.18 21.94 6.38
CA HIS A 435 22.05 22.88 7.49
C HIS A 435 22.73 22.39 8.79
N GLY A 436 23.39 21.23 8.75
CA GLY A 436 24.06 20.60 9.90
C GLY A 436 23.13 19.81 10.83
N GLY A 437 21.86 19.65 10.46
CA GLY A 437 20.87 18.85 11.18
C GLY A 437 20.85 17.38 10.76
N ARG A 438 19.99 16.60 11.43
CA ARG A 438 19.80 15.16 11.16
C ARG A 438 18.57 14.85 10.30
N GLU A 439 17.79 15.87 9.97
CA GLU A 439 16.54 15.77 9.25
C GLU A 439 16.81 15.48 7.78
N ASN A 440 16.19 14.43 7.24
CA ASN A 440 16.27 14.08 5.84
C ASN A 440 15.34 14.99 5.01
N LEU A 441 15.86 16.15 4.60
CA LEU A 441 15.08 17.20 3.92
C LEU A 441 14.38 16.69 2.65
N ASP A 442 15.00 15.75 1.94
CA ASP A 442 14.44 15.11 0.74
C ASP A 442 13.18 14.29 1.07
N ALA A 443 13.22 13.51 2.16
CA ALA A 443 12.07 12.72 2.63
C ALA A 443 10.93 13.61 3.15
N VAL A 444 11.27 14.69 3.88
CA VAL A 444 10.28 15.70 4.32
C VAL A 444 9.56 16.31 3.11
N ALA A 445 10.30 16.73 2.09
CA ALA A 445 9.74 17.29 0.86
C ALA A 445 8.87 16.27 0.09
N PHE A 446 9.31 15.02 0.00
CA PHE A 446 8.54 13.93 -0.60
C PHE A 446 7.22 13.68 0.13
N LEU A 447 7.22 13.56 1.46
CA LEU A 447 6.00 13.31 2.24
C LEU A 447 5.00 14.48 2.11
N GLN A 448 5.50 15.72 2.06
CA GLN A 448 4.69 16.91 1.79
C GLN A 448 4.10 16.91 0.37
N GLU A 449 4.89 16.56 -0.65
CA GLU A 449 4.43 16.45 -2.04
C GLU A 449 3.39 15.34 -2.22
N MET A 450 3.64 14.16 -1.63
CA MET A 450 2.74 13.01 -1.63
C MET A 450 1.38 13.37 -1.03
N ASN A 451 1.37 13.83 0.23
CA ASN A 451 0.13 14.21 0.93
C ASN A 451 -0.63 15.28 0.14
N ALA A 452 0.02 16.39 -0.22
CA ALA A 452 -0.63 17.49 -0.93
C ALA A 452 -1.18 17.07 -2.31
N THR A 453 -0.55 16.09 -2.96
CA THR A 453 -1.00 15.57 -4.26
C THR A 453 -2.17 14.61 -4.12
N VAL A 454 -2.12 13.67 -3.16
CA VAL A 454 -3.21 12.72 -2.87
C VAL A 454 -4.49 13.47 -2.49
N TYR A 455 -4.45 14.39 -1.51
CA TYR A 455 -5.64 15.15 -1.10
C TYR A 455 -6.24 16.03 -2.22
N ARG A 456 -5.40 16.50 -3.17
CA ARG A 456 -5.86 17.28 -4.34
C ARG A 456 -6.50 16.39 -5.42
N ARG A 457 -5.93 15.22 -5.67
CA ARG A 457 -6.37 14.30 -6.74
C ARG A 457 -7.56 13.45 -6.33
N VAL A 458 -7.57 12.98 -5.09
CA VAL A 458 -8.57 12.02 -4.58
C VAL A 458 -9.17 12.53 -3.26
N PRO A 459 -10.11 13.50 -3.31
CA PRO A 459 -10.74 14.05 -2.13
C PRO A 459 -11.41 12.98 -1.24
N GLY A 460 -11.31 13.18 0.08
CA GLY A 460 -11.86 12.27 1.09
C GLY A 460 -10.99 11.07 1.44
N VAL A 461 -9.91 10.81 0.70
CA VAL A 461 -8.87 9.85 1.13
C VAL A 461 -8.20 10.33 2.42
N VAL A 462 -7.81 9.41 3.32
CA VAL A 462 -7.05 9.72 4.53
C VAL A 462 -5.64 9.14 4.49
N THR A 463 -4.63 9.95 4.81
CA THR A 463 -3.26 9.46 5.02
C THR A 463 -2.94 9.37 6.50
N ILE A 464 -2.32 8.27 6.91
CA ILE A 464 -2.01 7.94 8.32
C ILE A 464 -0.50 7.71 8.44
N ALA A 465 0.13 8.23 9.49
CA ALA A 465 1.54 8.01 9.78
C ALA A 465 1.73 7.22 11.08
N GLU A 466 2.56 6.18 11.04
CA GLU A 466 3.28 5.73 12.23
C GLU A 466 4.62 6.47 12.28
N GLU A 467 4.77 7.32 13.30
CA GLU A 467 5.95 8.14 13.49
C GLU A 467 6.28 8.15 14.98
N SER A 468 7.28 7.34 15.34
CA SER A 468 7.60 6.95 16.73
C SER A 468 8.56 7.91 17.44
N THR A 469 8.98 9.01 16.80
CA THR A 469 9.65 10.12 17.48
C THR A 469 8.67 11.26 17.77
N ALA A 470 9.14 12.31 18.42
CA ALA A 470 8.35 13.50 18.70
C ALA A 470 8.43 14.54 17.55
N TRP A 471 8.26 14.13 16.28
CA TRP A 471 8.25 15.08 15.17
C TRP A 471 7.03 16.02 15.29
N ASP A 472 7.28 17.32 15.14
CA ASP A 472 6.26 18.37 15.29
C ASP A 472 5.47 18.57 13.99
N GLY A 473 4.15 18.32 14.04
CA GLY A 473 3.22 18.63 12.96
C GLY A 473 3.15 17.57 11.87
N VAL A 474 3.12 16.29 12.27
CA VAL A 474 2.91 15.17 11.35
C VAL A 474 1.56 15.31 10.62
N THR A 475 0.50 15.61 11.38
CA THR A 475 -0.89 15.79 10.88
C THR A 475 -1.24 17.25 10.55
N ARG A 476 -0.26 18.15 10.67
CA ARG A 476 -0.42 19.57 10.34
C ARG A 476 -0.30 19.77 8.82
N ALA A 477 -1.14 20.65 8.26
CA ALA A 477 -1.11 20.98 6.83
C ALA A 477 0.27 21.47 6.37
N THR A 478 0.67 21.10 5.16
CA THR A 478 2.04 21.32 4.63
C THR A 478 2.48 22.78 4.56
N HIS A 479 1.55 23.70 4.37
CA HIS A 479 1.81 25.15 4.31
C HIS A 479 1.82 25.83 5.70
N HIS A 480 1.41 25.14 6.76
CA HIS A 480 1.45 25.64 8.13
C HIS A 480 2.81 25.33 8.77
N LYS A 481 3.64 26.36 8.94
CA LYS A 481 4.95 26.24 9.60
C LYS A 481 4.81 26.13 11.12
N GLY A 482 5.47 25.13 11.71
CA GLY A 482 5.56 24.95 13.16
C GLY A 482 6.70 25.72 13.81
N PRO A 483 6.84 25.60 15.14
CA PRO A 483 7.97 26.16 15.90
C PRO A 483 9.35 25.67 15.41
N SER A 484 9.41 24.47 14.84
CA SER A 484 10.60 23.88 14.20
C SER A 484 11.02 24.58 12.90
N GLY A 485 10.19 25.47 12.33
CA GLY A 485 10.44 26.16 11.06
C GLY A 485 10.01 25.37 9.82
N PHE A 486 9.83 24.06 9.94
CA PHE A 486 9.25 23.20 8.90
C PHE A 486 7.75 23.42 8.75
N GLY A 487 7.25 23.26 7.52
CA GLY A 487 5.83 22.99 7.29
C GLY A 487 5.45 21.63 7.89
N GLY A 488 4.17 21.41 8.19
CA GLY A 488 3.71 20.08 8.61
C GLY A 488 3.95 19.02 7.52
N LEU A 489 3.92 17.73 7.87
CA LEU A 489 4.10 16.65 6.88
C LEU A 489 2.84 16.44 6.03
N GLY A 490 1.69 16.92 6.50
CA GLY A 490 0.42 16.91 5.77
C GLY A 490 -0.40 15.63 5.91
N PHE A 491 -0.07 14.74 6.85
CA PHE A 491 -0.90 13.56 7.10
C PHE A 491 -2.29 13.95 7.66
N GLY A 492 -3.27 13.08 7.47
CA GLY A 492 -4.61 13.26 8.05
C GLY A 492 -4.65 12.84 9.52
N LEU A 493 -3.97 11.73 9.85
CA LEU A 493 -3.92 11.12 11.18
C LEU A 493 -2.50 10.61 11.53
N LYS A 494 -2.20 10.44 12.82
CA LYS A 494 -0.97 9.83 13.35
C LYS A 494 -1.30 8.72 14.35
N TRP A 495 -0.59 7.60 14.32
CA TRP A 495 -0.67 6.56 15.37
C TRP A 495 -0.10 7.07 16.69
N ASN A 496 -0.86 6.95 17.78
CA ASN A 496 -0.45 7.35 19.11
C ASN A 496 0.35 6.23 19.82
N MET A 497 1.60 6.07 19.39
CA MET A 497 2.51 5.06 19.95
C MET A 497 2.77 5.24 21.46
N GLY A 498 2.76 6.48 21.95
CA GLY A 498 2.87 6.78 23.38
C GLY A 498 1.67 6.26 24.18
N TRP A 499 0.44 6.59 23.77
CA TRP A 499 -0.77 6.03 24.38
C TRP A 499 -0.79 4.50 24.33
N MET A 500 -0.37 3.89 23.21
CA MET A 500 -0.34 2.44 23.06
C MET A 500 0.61 1.82 24.09
N HIS A 501 1.84 2.32 24.18
CA HIS A 501 2.85 1.82 25.11
C HIS A 501 2.42 2.01 26.57
N ASP A 502 2.11 3.25 26.97
CA ASP A 502 1.71 3.63 28.33
C ASP A 502 0.50 2.80 28.80
N SER A 503 -0.52 2.64 27.95
CA SER A 503 -1.76 1.97 28.33
C SER A 503 -1.64 0.43 28.35
N LEU A 504 -0.80 -0.16 27.50
CA LEU A 504 -0.50 -1.59 27.58
C LEU A 504 0.38 -1.95 28.78
N GLU A 505 1.37 -1.11 29.13
CA GLU A 505 2.20 -1.32 30.32
C GLU A 505 1.34 -1.25 31.59
N TYR A 506 0.53 -0.21 31.75
CA TYR A 506 -0.43 -0.07 32.86
C TYR A 506 -1.34 -1.30 33.02
N MET A 507 -1.91 -1.79 31.91
CA MET A 507 -2.82 -2.94 31.94
C MET A 507 -2.08 -4.25 32.27
N SER A 508 -0.81 -4.39 31.89
CA SER A 508 0.02 -5.56 32.22
C SER A 508 0.33 -5.69 33.71
N HIS A 509 0.31 -4.59 34.46
CA HIS A 509 0.52 -4.61 35.91
C HIS A 509 -0.65 -5.24 36.65
N GLU A 510 -0.33 -6.14 37.59
CA GLU A 510 -1.26 -6.64 38.61
C GLU A 510 -2.05 -5.48 39.24
N PRO A 511 -3.39 -5.58 39.41
CA PRO A 511 -4.22 -4.44 39.80
C PRO A 511 -3.80 -3.75 41.11
N VAL A 512 -3.13 -4.46 42.03
CA VAL A 512 -2.62 -3.89 43.28
C VAL A 512 -1.44 -2.93 43.09
N HIS A 513 -0.76 -2.99 41.94
CA HIS A 513 0.37 -2.12 41.59
C HIS A 513 -0.04 -0.94 40.70
N ARG A 514 -1.13 -1.08 39.92
CA ARG A 514 -1.63 -0.04 38.99
C ARG A 514 -1.71 1.38 39.57
N LYS A 515 -1.94 1.53 40.87
CA LYS A 515 -1.93 2.84 41.55
C LYS A 515 -0.60 3.61 41.47
N PHE A 516 0.54 2.91 41.37
CA PHE A 516 1.86 3.54 41.20
C PHE A 516 2.11 4.01 39.75
N HIS A 517 1.27 3.51 38.83
CA HIS A 517 1.38 3.62 37.38
C HIS A 517 0.22 4.44 36.76
N HIS A 518 -0.70 4.96 37.59
CA HIS A 518 -1.92 5.67 37.14
C HIS A 518 -1.64 6.91 36.25
N GLY A 519 -0.41 7.45 36.32
CA GLY A 519 0.07 8.49 35.41
C GLY A 519 0.08 8.06 33.94
N GLU A 520 0.46 6.81 33.63
CA GLU A 520 0.57 6.28 32.26
C GLU A 520 -0.76 6.43 31.49
N MET A 521 -1.87 6.01 32.11
CA MET A 521 -3.21 6.12 31.51
C MET A 521 -3.76 7.55 31.37
N THR A 522 -3.11 8.55 31.99
CA THR A 522 -3.54 9.95 31.95
C THR A 522 -2.59 10.86 31.19
N PHE A 523 -1.33 10.44 30.99
CA PHE A 523 -0.27 11.23 30.38
C PHE A 523 -0.53 11.54 28.90
N SER A 524 -1.12 10.61 28.16
CA SER A 524 -1.54 10.82 26.77
C SER A 524 -2.43 12.05 26.57
N MET A 525 -3.29 12.38 27.55
CA MET A 525 -4.15 13.57 27.52
C MET A 525 -3.40 14.90 27.67
N VAL A 526 -2.13 14.89 28.04
CA VAL A 526 -1.27 16.10 28.04
C VAL A 526 -0.97 16.56 26.61
N TYR A 527 -0.90 15.62 25.65
CA TYR A 527 -0.57 15.90 24.25
C TYR A 527 -1.64 15.43 23.24
N ALA A 528 -2.78 14.86 23.68
CA ALA A 528 -3.83 14.32 22.80
C ALA A 528 -4.39 15.27 21.72
N TYR A 529 -4.10 16.58 21.81
CA TYR A 529 -4.52 17.60 20.84
C TYR A 529 -3.36 18.22 20.03
N SER A 530 -2.13 17.69 20.13
CA SER A 530 -1.02 18.16 19.29
C SER A 530 -1.05 17.59 17.87
N GLU A 531 -1.72 16.44 17.68
CA GLU A 531 -1.89 15.75 16.39
C GLU A 531 -3.27 15.08 16.35
N ASN A 532 -3.74 14.72 15.15
CA ASN A 532 -4.99 13.97 14.99
C ASN A 532 -4.74 12.46 15.21
N TYR A 533 -4.98 11.95 16.40
CA TYR A 533 -4.54 10.59 16.76
C TYR A 533 -5.49 9.44 16.34
N VAL A 534 -4.88 8.34 15.88
CA VAL A 534 -5.41 6.97 16.00
C VAL A 534 -4.79 6.34 17.24
N LEU A 535 -5.54 5.51 17.95
CA LEU A 535 -5.13 4.68 19.07
C LEU A 535 -4.94 3.25 18.52
N PRO A 536 -3.70 2.81 18.23
CA PRO A 536 -3.46 1.53 17.59
C PRO A 536 -3.26 0.41 18.62
N ILE A 537 -3.90 -0.73 18.39
CA ILE A 537 -3.48 -2.03 18.94
C ILE A 537 -3.27 -2.96 17.74
N SER A 538 -2.11 -2.80 17.13
CA SER A 538 -1.76 -3.37 15.83
C SER A 538 -1.11 -4.75 15.91
N HIS A 539 -0.86 -5.35 14.75
CA HIS A 539 -0.17 -6.63 14.58
C HIS A 539 1.17 -6.71 15.33
N ASP A 540 1.95 -5.63 15.32
CA ASP A 540 3.26 -5.52 15.96
C ASP A 540 3.21 -5.72 17.48
N GLU A 541 2.07 -5.48 18.12
CA GLU A 541 1.93 -5.62 19.57
C GLU A 541 1.57 -7.04 20.02
N VAL A 542 1.29 -7.96 19.10
CA VAL A 542 0.81 -9.32 19.41
C VAL A 542 1.68 -10.43 18.83
N VAL A 543 2.98 -10.14 18.65
CA VAL A 543 4.03 -11.00 18.08
C VAL A 543 5.33 -10.93 18.89
N HIS A 544 6.33 -11.71 18.49
CA HIS A 544 7.73 -11.62 18.95
C HIS A 544 7.91 -11.71 20.49
N GLY A 545 7.07 -12.48 21.18
CA GLY A 545 7.13 -12.64 22.64
C GLY A 545 6.36 -11.58 23.43
N LYS A 546 5.74 -10.59 22.77
CA LYS A 546 4.91 -9.55 23.39
C LYS A 546 3.55 -10.07 23.89
N ARG A 547 3.15 -11.29 23.52
CA ARG A 547 1.86 -11.95 23.76
C ARG A 547 0.65 -11.29 23.08
N SER A 548 -0.41 -12.07 22.86
CA SER A 548 -1.74 -11.56 22.50
C SER A 548 -2.29 -10.59 23.55
N LEU A 549 -3.24 -9.74 23.16
CA LEU A 549 -3.78 -8.70 24.01
C LEU A 549 -4.42 -9.25 25.30
N VAL A 550 -5.14 -10.37 25.24
CA VAL A 550 -5.70 -11.02 26.45
C VAL A 550 -4.60 -11.59 27.35
N SER A 551 -3.50 -12.07 26.77
CA SER A 551 -2.41 -12.74 27.50
C SER A 551 -1.36 -11.76 28.07
N LYS A 552 -1.49 -10.46 27.74
CA LYS A 552 -0.84 -9.35 28.47
C LYS A 552 -1.50 -9.10 29.83
N MET A 553 -2.80 -9.37 29.96
CA MET A 553 -3.56 -9.07 31.18
C MET A 553 -3.18 -10.01 32.34
N PRO A 554 -3.18 -9.53 33.60
CA PRO A 554 -2.85 -10.31 34.77
C PRO A 554 -4.01 -11.19 35.29
N GLY A 555 -3.69 -12.10 36.21
CA GLY A 555 -4.67 -12.94 36.91
C GLY A 555 -5.12 -14.21 36.17
N ASP A 556 -6.25 -14.76 36.60
CA ASP A 556 -6.89 -15.93 35.99
C ASP A 556 -7.64 -15.58 34.69
N TRP A 557 -8.04 -16.59 33.91
CA TRP A 557 -8.70 -16.42 32.61
C TRP A 557 -9.97 -15.55 32.65
N TRP A 558 -10.70 -15.53 33.77
CA TRP A 558 -11.86 -14.65 33.89
C TRP A 558 -11.42 -13.20 34.07
N ARG A 559 -10.41 -12.95 34.93
CA ARG A 559 -9.83 -11.61 35.12
C ARG A 559 -9.16 -11.07 33.86
N GLN A 560 -8.40 -11.90 33.15
CA GLN A 560 -7.73 -11.51 31.91
C GLN A 560 -8.73 -10.99 30.87
N ARG A 561 -9.86 -11.67 30.70
CA ARG A 561 -10.94 -11.19 29.82
C ARG A 561 -11.67 -9.98 30.40
N ALA A 562 -11.88 -9.90 31.71
CA ALA A 562 -12.50 -8.72 32.32
C ALA A 562 -11.64 -7.45 32.09
N ASP A 563 -10.34 -7.52 32.37
CA ASP A 563 -9.37 -6.46 32.08
C ASP A 563 -9.32 -6.11 30.58
N LEU A 564 -9.31 -7.11 29.68
CA LEU A 564 -9.41 -6.87 28.23
C LEU A 564 -10.69 -6.10 27.86
N ARG A 565 -11.85 -6.55 28.36
CA ARG A 565 -13.13 -5.90 28.07
C ARG A 565 -13.18 -4.46 28.61
N ALA A 566 -12.64 -4.22 29.81
CA ALA A 566 -12.49 -2.89 30.38
C ALA A 566 -11.54 -2.01 29.54
N TYR A 567 -10.39 -2.56 29.14
CA TYR A 567 -9.42 -1.85 28.31
C TYR A 567 -10.00 -1.41 26.97
N LEU A 568 -10.71 -2.29 26.26
CA LEU A 568 -11.40 -1.95 25.01
C LEU A 568 -12.50 -0.89 25.24
N GLY A 569 -13.25 -0.98 26.35
CA GLY A 569 -14.23 0.02 26.76
C GLY A 569 -13.63 1.39 27.12
N PHE A 570 -12.40 1.42 27.63
CA PHE A 570 -11.63 2.65 27.84
C PHE A 570 -11.11 3.21 26.51
N MET A 571 -10.49 2.37 25.68
CA MET A 571 -9.92 2.73 24.37
C MET A 571 -10.95 3.35 23.43
N TRP A 572 -12.15 2.77 23.30
CA TRP A 572 -13.23 3.34 22.49
C TRP A 572 -13.84 4.62 23.06
N ALA A 573 -13.62 4.92 24.34
CA ALA A 573 -14.08 6.16 24.97
C ALA A 573 -13.03 7.27 24.98
N HIS A 574 -11.75 6.91 24.96
CA HIS A 574 -10.62 7.83 24.93
C HIS A 574 -10.64 8.69 23.64
N PRO A 575 -10.26 9.97 23.69
CA PRO A 575 -10.09 10.78 22.48
C PRO A 575 -9.07 10.16 21.52
N GLY A 576 -9.46 10.08 20.25
CA GLY A 576 -8.71 9.45 19.16
C GLY A 576 -9.52 8.38 18.43
N LYS A 577 -9.11 8.04 17.21
CA LYS A 577 -9.74 6.98 16.39
C LYS A 577 -9.26 5.59 16.82
N GLN A 578 -9.96 4.51 16.50
CA GLN A 578 -9.58 3.17 16.99
C GLN A 578 -9.02 2.27 15.87
N LEU A 579 -7.98 1.49 16.18
CA LEU A 579 -7.51 0.38 15.35
C LEU A 579 -7.26 -0.85 16.21
N LEU A 580 -7.80 -2.00 15.81
CA LEU A 580 -7.62 -3.28 16.49
C LEU A 580 -7.30 -4.38 15.47
N PHE A 581 -6.19 -5.09 15.70
CA PHE A 581 -5.77 -6.21 14.85
C PHE A 581 -6.62 -7.47 15.03
N MET A 582 -6.74 -8.24 13.96
CA MET A 582 -7.44 -9.52 13.92
C MET A 582 -6.98 -10.52 15.00
N GLY A 583 -7.91 -11.31 15.52
CA GLY A 583 -7.72 -12.25 16.62
C GLY A 583 -7.94 -11.62 18.01
N GLN A 584 -7.70 -10.31 18.16
CA GLN A 584 -7.85 -9.64 19.45
C GLN A 584 -9.32 -9.38 19.80
N GLU A 585 -10.20 -9.26 18.80
CA GLU A 585 -11.63 -9.00 18.97
C GLU A 585 -12.39 -10.14 19.64
N PHE A 586 -11.86 -11.37 19.60
CA PHE A 586 -12.43 -12.55 20.28
C PHE A 586 -11.50 -13.13 21.35
N ALA A 587 -10.53 -12.35 21.83
CA ALA A 587 -9.58 -12.76 22.87
C ALA A 587 -8.81 -14.06 22.53
N GLN A 588 -8.19 -14.12 21.36
CA GLN A 588 -7.22 -15.17 21.05
C GLN A 588 -6.10 -15.22 22.09
N GLY A 589 -5.76 -16.41 22.60
CA GLY A 589 -4.71 -16.60 23.59
C GLY A 589 -3.29 -16.59 23.00
N ALA A 590 -3.08 -17.18 21.82
CA ALA A 590 -1.77 -17.24 21.17
C ALA A 590 -1.38 -15.92 20.47
N GLU A 591 -0.08 -15.65 20.36
CA GLU A 591 0.44 -14.62 19.46
C GLU A 591 0.00 -14.87 18.01
N TRP A 592 -0.03 -13.81 17.20
CA TRP A 592 -0.33 -13.96 15.78
C TRP A 592 0.80 -14.73 15.08
N SER A 593 0.41 -15.60 14.15
CA SER A 593 1.31 -16.36 13.28
C SER A 593 0.81 -16.23 11.85
N GLU A 594 1.59 -15.67 10.94
CA GLU A 594 1.18 -15.53 9.53
C GLU A 594 0.88 -16.88 8.87
N ALA A 595 1.61 -17.94 9.25
CA ALA A 595 1.40 -19.29 8.71
C ALA A 595 0.06 -19.95 9.14
N HIS A 596 -0.54 -19.53 10.26
CA HIS A 596 -1.73 -20.18 10.84
C HIS A 596 -2.97 -19.28 10.86
N GLY A 597 -2.77 -17.96 10.94
CA GLY A 597 -3.85 -17.00 11.09
C GLY A 597 -4.42 -16.90 12.50
N PRO A 598 -5.59 -16.25 12.65
CA PRO A 598 -6.36 -16.26 13.87
C PRO A 598 -6.94 -17.64 14.22
N ASP A 599 -7.06 -17.92 15.52
CA ASP A 599 -7.57 -19.18 16.10
C ASP A 599 -9.10 -19.30 15.98
N TRP A 600 -9.63 -19.37 14.75
CA TRP A 600 -11.08 -19.41 14.48
C TRP A 600 -11.85 -20.55 15.16
N TRP A 601 -11.16 -21.63 15.53
CA TRP A 601 -11.72 -22.76 16.28
C TRP A 601 -12.18 -22.38 17.70
N LEU A 602 -11.70 -21.26 18.25
CA LEU A 602 -12.19 -20.68 19.51
C LEU A 602 -13.65 -20.18 19.41
N LEU A 603 -14.16 -19.99 18.19
CA LEU A 603 -15.53 -19.59 17.89
C LEU A 603 -16.40 -20.75 17.35
N ASP A 604 -15.90 -22.00 17.37
CA ASP A 604 -16.69 -23.19 17.03
C ASP A 604 -17.68 -23.50 18.18
N PRO A 605 -19.01 -23.54 17.94
CA PRO A 605 -20.01 -23.83 18.99
C PRO A 605 -19.83 -25.16 19.76
N HIS A 606 -18.96 -26.07 19.29
CA HIS A 606 -18.62 -27.30 20.01
C HIS A 606 -17.43 -27.15 20.97
N TYR A 607 -16.70 -26.02 20.92
CA TYR A 607 -15.58 -25.75 21.82
C TYR A 607 -16.08 -25.32 23.22
N GLY A 608 -15.57 -25.98 24.27
CA GLY A 608 -16.11 -25.85 25.63
C GLY A 608 -15.99 -24.46 26.26
N ALA A 609 -15.11 -23.59 25.74
CA ALA A 609 -14.98 -22.20 26.18
C ALA A 609 -15.42 -21.20 25.09
N GLU A 610 -16.15 -21.62 24.06
CA GLU A 610 -16.56 -20.76 22.94
C GLU A 610 -17.29 -19.48 23.40
N ALA A 611 -18.20 -19.61 24.36
CA ALA A 611 -18.94 -18.48 24.92
C ALA A 611 -18.04 -17.40 25.53
N ASP A 612 -16.84 -17.78 25.99
CA ASP A 612 -15.87 -16.83 26.56
C ASP A 612 -15.25 -15.91 25.51
N HIS A 613 -15.02 -16.43 24.30
CA HIS A 613 -14.48 -15.73 23.14
C HIS A 613 -15.58 -14.96 22.40
N ARG A 614 -16.74 -15.59 22.21
CA ARG A 614 -17.94 -14.93 21.67
C ARG A 614 -18.34 -13.72 22.52
N GLY A 615 -18.28 -13.81 23.85
CA GLY A 615 -18.61 -12.70 24.74
C GLY A 615 -17.75 -11.45 24.54
N VAL A 616 -16.45 -11.61 24.22
CA VAL A 616 -15.56 -10.48 23.87
C VAL A 616 -15.89 -9.96 22.47
N ARG A 617 -16.14 -10.86 21.51
CA ARG A 617 -16.54 -10.51 20.13
C ARG A 617 -17.83 -9.70 20.07
N ASP A 618 -18.81 -10.07 20.89
CA ASP A 618 -20.09 -9.36 20.99
C ASP A 618 -19.95 -8.04 21.78
N LEU A 619 -18.96 -7.90 22.69
CA LEU A 619 -18.60 -6.59 23.23
C LEU A 619 -18.04 -5.68 22.14
N VAL A 620 -17.13 -6.15 21.28
CA VAL A 620 -16.55 -5.32 20.19
C VAL A 620 -17.63 -4.83 19.22
N ARG A 621 -18.60 -5.70 18.89
CA ARG A 621 -19.81 -5.33 18.15
C ARG A 621 -20.58 -4.19 18.83
N ASP A 622 -20.86 -4.32 20.13
CA ASP A 622 -21.66 -3.34 20.86
C ASP A 622 -20.88 -2.03 21.09
N LEU A 623 -19.56 -2.08 21.32
CA LEU A 623 -18.65 -0.93 21.35
C LEU A 623 -18.72 -0.14 20.05
N ASN A 624 -18.56 -0.79 18.90
CA ASN A 624 -18.65 -0.15 17.58
C ASN A 624 -20.06 0.39 17.28
N THR A 625 -21.10 -0.34 17.67
CA THR A 625 -22.50 0.08 17.48
C THR A 625 -22.80 1.34 18.27
N VAL A 626 -22.42 1.39 19.56
CA VAL A 626 -22.61 2.57 20.41
C VAL A 626 -21.71 3.72 19.95
N TYR A 627 -20.43 3.47 19.63
CA TYR A 627 -19.49 4.47 19.12
C TYR A 627 -20.06 5.24 17.91
N ARG A 628 -20.49 4.51 16.88
CA ARG A 628 -21.09 5.11 15.67
C ARG A 628 -22.36 5.91 15.97
N ALA A 629 -23.18 5.45 16.91
CA ALA A 629 -24.39 6.15 17.34
C ALA A 629 -24.13 7.32 18.30
N THR A 630 -22.88 7.66 18.63
CA THR A 630 -22.53 8.65 19.66
C THR A 630 -21.53 9.70 19.15
N PRO A 631 -22.00 10.84 18.63
CA PRO A 631 -21.14 11.94 18.18
C PRO A 631 -20.08 12.37 19.20
N ALA A 632 -20.41 12.34 20.50
CA ALA A 632 -19.49 12.71 21.57
C ALA A 632 -18.20 11.85 21.61
N LEU A 633 -18.26 10.62 21.11
CA LEU A 633 -17.12 9.70 21.08
C LEU A 633 -16.16 9.93 19.90
N TRP A 634 -16.52 10.75 18.89
CA TRP A 634 -15.70 10.90 17.68
C TRP A 634 -15.68 12.27 17.00
N GLN A 635 -16.65 13.16 17.28
CA GLN A 635 -16.79 14.42 16.54
C GLN A 635 -15.73 15.47 16.93
N TYR A 636 -15.27 15.41 18.18
CA TYR A 636 -14.31 16.30 18.81
C TYR A 636 -13.13 15.53 19.45
N ASP A 637 -12.63 14.48 18.79
CA ASP A 637 -11.41 13.79 19.23
C ASP A 637 -10.18 14.71 19.26
N THR A 638 -10.13 15.69 18.35
CA THR A 638 -9.00 16.60 18.12
C THR A 638 -9.17 17.96 18.80
N GLU A 639 -10.23 18.14 19.59
CA GLU A 639 -10.62 19.43 20.18
C GLU A 639 -10.68 19.34 21.71
N PRO A 640 -9.98 20.20 22.47
CA PRO A 640 -10.02 20.18 23.95
C PRO A 640 -11.43 20.33 24.56
N ALA A 641 -12.39 20.86 23.80
CA ALA A 641 -13.80 20.95 24.22
C ALA A 641 -14.53 19.59 24.23
N GLY A 642 -14.03 18.59 23.48
CA GLY A 642 -14.62 17.26 23.37
C GLY A 642 -14.39 16.34 24.56
N PHE A 643 -13.67 16.78 25.59
CA PHE A 643 -13.26 15.96 26.73
C PHE A 643 -13.12 16.77 28.03
N ARG A 644 -13.48 16.16 29.16
CA ARG A 644 -13.20 16.68 30.50
C ARG A 644 -12.94 15.55 31.49
N TRP A 645 -11.78 15.56 32.16
CA TRP A 645 -11.57 14.69 33.33
C TRP A 645 -12.62 14.96 34.41
N VAL A 646 -13.24 13.90 34.89
CA VAL A 646 -14.03 13.89 36.14
C VAL A 646 -13.13 13.44 37.28
N THR A 647 -12.39 12.35 37.13
CA THR A 647 -11.27 12.00 38.02
C THR A 647 -10.21 11.27 37.20
N GLY A 648 -8.97 11.76 37.27
CA GLY A 648 -7.76 11.11 36.76
C GLY A 648 -6.72 10.91 37.88
N ASP A 649 -7.13 11.12 39.13
CA ASP A 649 -6.31 11.14 40.34
C ASP A 649 -6.73 10.08 41.37
N ALA A 650 -7.79 9.30 41.10
CA ALA A 650 -8.27 8.20 41.94
C ALA A 650 -7.42 6.92 41.80
N ALA A 651 -6.09 7.09 41.91
CA ALA A 651 -5.09 6.03 41.75
C ALA A 651 -5.25 4.91 42.78
N ASP A 652 -5.49 5.22 44.06
CA ASP A 652 -5.75 4.20 45.10
C ASP A 652 -7.02 3.37 44.83
N ASP A 653 -7.92 3.85 43.97
CA ASP A 653 -9.11 3.12 43.55
C ASP A 653 -8.98 2.40 42.20
N ASN A 654 -7.91 2.68 41.43
CA ASN A 654 -7.78 2.39 39.99
C ASN A 654 -8.99 2.87 39.17
N VAL A 655 -9.53 4.06 39.49
CA VAL A 655 -10.70 4.62 38.78
C VAL A 655 -10.27 5.78 37.88
N LEU A 656 -10.63 5.70 36.60
CA LEU A 656 -10.58 6.81 35.65
C LEU A 656 -12.01 7.16 35.25
N ALA A 657 -12.40 8.42 35.34
CA ALA A 657 -13.70 8.88 34.87
C ALA A 657 -13.56 10.19 34.10
N PHE A 658 -14.24 10.29 32.96
CA PHE A 658 -14.21 11.48 32.12
C PHE A 658 -15.52 11.65 31.34
N LEU A 659 -15.81 12.89 30.98
CA LEU A 659 -16.90 13.27 30.09
C LEU A 659 -16.33 13.45 28.68
N ARG A 660 -17.05 12.93 27.69
CA ARG A 660 -16.89 13.20 26.26
C ARG A 660 -18.05 14.09 25.80
N TYR A 661 -17.82 15.00 24.85
CA TYR A 661 -18.83 15.94 24.36
C TYR A 661 -18.91 15.98 22.85
N ASP A 662 -20.12 16.14 22.32
CA ASP A 662 -20.36 16.45 20.90
C ASP A 662 -20.45 17.96 20.62
N ALA A 663 -20.73 18.32 19.37
CA ALA A 663 -20.85 19.71 18.94
C ALA A 663 -22.02 20.49 19.57
N ASP A 664 -23.06 19.79 20.01
CA ASP A 664 -24.21 20.38 20.70
C ASP A 664 -24.02 20.44 22.23
N GLY A 665 -22.90 19.89 22.73
CA GLY A 665 -22.55 19.84 24.15
C GLY A 665 -23.15 18.64 24.90
N SER A 666 -23.73 17.66 24.21
CA SER A 666 -24.32 16.48 24.84
C SER A 666 -23.20 15.59 25.43
N PRO A 667 -23.26 15.26 26.74
CA PRO A 667 -22.21 14.48 27.37
C PRO A 667 -22.39 12.96 27.20
N LEU A 668 -21.28 12.24 27.14
CA LEU A 668 -21.18 10.84 27.57
C LEU A 668 -20.20 10.77 28.75
N LEU A 669 -20.59 10.09 29.83
CA LEU A 669 -19.72 9.81 30.97
C LEU A 669 -19.13 8.40 30.81
N ALA A 670 -17.81 8.29 30.69
CA ALA A 670 -17.11 7.01 30.78
C ALA A 670 -16.48 6.86 32.18
N VAL A 671 -16.64 5.68 32.79
CA VAL A 671 -16.04 5.33 34.08
C VAL A 671 -15.36 3.96 33.93
N SER A 672 -14.04 3.93 33.99
CA SER A 672 -13.22 2.71 33.98
C SER A 672 -12.70 2.41 35.38
N HIS A 673 -12.90 1.19 35.84
CA HIS A 673 -12.52 0.71 37.16
C HIS A 673 -11.65 -0.53 37.04
N PHE A 674 -10.33 -0.34 37.13
CA PHE A 674 -9.31 -1.36 36.89
C PHE A 674 -8.86 -2.06 38.18
N ALA A 675 -9.76 -2.23 39.17
CA ALA A 675 -9.53 -3.03 40.37
C ALA A 675 -10.50 -4.23 40.45
N PRO A 676 -10.09 -5.39 41.00
CA PRO A 676 -10.83 -6.64 40.97
C PRO A 676 -11.86 -6.77 42.11
N VAL A 677 -12.40 -5.64 42.57
CA VAL A 677 -13.36 -5.56 43.69
C VAL A 677 -14.60 -4.80 43.21
N VAL A 678 -15.77 -5.10 43.79
CA VAL A 678 -16.97 -4.27 43.56
C VAL A 678 -16.88 -3.03 44.45
N ARG A 679 -17.19 -1.84 43.92
CA ARG A 679 -17.31 -0.61 44.72
C ARG A 679 -18.73 -0.08 44.70
N HIS A 680 -19.44 -0.26 45.80
CA HIS A 680 -20.78 0.28 46.01
C HIS A 680 -20.75 1.76 46.39
N ASP A 681 -21.85 2.48 46.10
CA ASP A 681 -22.05 3.90 46.43
C ASP A 681 -20.91 4.85 45.97
N TYR A 682 -20.18 4.48 44.91
CA TYR A 682 -19.06 5.27 44.41
C TYR A 682 -19.56 6.56 43.78
N ARG A 683 -19.11 7.71 44.31
CA ARG A 683 -19.66 9.02 43.96
C ARG A 683 -18.86 9.68 42.84
N ILE A 684 -19.47 9.82 41.66
CA ILE A 684 -18.89 10.45 40.48
C ILE A 684 -19.54 11.82 40.26
N GLY A 685 -18.74 12.87 40.06
CA GLY A 685 -19.22 14.21 39.73
C GLY A 685 -19.83 14.27 38.33
N VAL A 686 -20.92 15.00 38.17
CA VAL A 686 -21.61 15.18 36.87
C VAL A 686 -22.15 16.62 36.72
N PRO A 687 -22.38 17.09 35.48
CA PRO A 687 -23.22 18.26 35.21
C PRO A 687 -24.59 18.17 35.89
N ASP A 688 -25.16 19.31 36.27
CA ASP A 688 -26.45 19.47 36.96
C ASP A 688 -27.62 19.76 36.02
N ASP A 689 -27.36 19.95 34.73
CA ASP A 689 -28.32 20.11 33.64
C ASP A 689 -28.84 18.77 33.07
N VAL A 690 -28.13 17.66 33.31
CA VAL A 690 -28.56 16.32 32.91
C VAL A 690 -29.55 15.74 33.94
N PRO A 691 -30.83 15.45 33.59
CA PRO A 691 -31.85 15.08 34.57
C PRO A 691 -31.72 13.66 35.12
N ALA A 692 -31.18 12.72 34.33
CA ALA A 692 -30.89 11.34 34.71
C ALA A 692 -29.86 10.74 33.75
N TRP A 693 -29.09 9.76 34.24
CA TRP A 693 -28.05 9.06 33.49
C TRP A 693 -28.42 7.60 33.26
N HIS A 694 -28.45 7.15 32.00
CA HIS A 694 -28.71 5.77 31.61
C HIS A 694 -27.41 5.04 31.28
N GLU A 695 -27.21 3.84 31.84
CA GLU A 695 -26.10 2.93 31.54
C GLU A 695 -26.25 2.36 30.11
N VAL A 696 -25.49 2.87 29.14
CA VAL A 696 -25.59 2.47 27.71
C VAL A 696 -24.59 1.39 27.32
N LEU A 697 -23.52 1.22 28.09
CA LEU A 697 -22.56 0.13 27.95
C LEU A 697 -22.04 -0.26 29.35
N ASN A 698 -21.89 -1.54 29.60
CA ASN A 698 -21.22 -2.07 30.80
C ASN A 698 -20.47 -3.35 30.42
N THR A 699 -19.15 -3.31 30.50
CA THR A 699 -18.27 -4.42 30.09
C THR A 699 -18.29 -5.63 31.04
N ASP A 700 -18.93 -5.50 32.21
CA ASP A 700 -19.19 -6.61 33.15
C ASP A 700 -20.54 -7.30 32.91
N ALA A 701 -21.31 -6.89 31.89
CA ALA A 701 -22.56 -7.57 31.56
C ALA A 701 -22.34 -9.08 31.29
N ALA A 702 -23.19 -9.93 31.86
CA ALA A 702 -23.05 -11.38 31.78
C ALA A 702 -23.00 -11.92 30.33
N ARG A 703 -23.62 -11.21 29.37
CA ARG A 703 -23.55 -11.53 27.93
C ARG A 703 -22.14 -11.49 27.33
N TYR A 704 -21.22 -10.74 27.96
CA TYR A 704 -19.82 -10.67 27.57
C TYR A 704 -18.91 -11.58 28.41
N GLY A 705 -19.47 -12.40 29.30
CA GLY A 705 -18.73 -13.21 30.27
C GLY A 705 -18.28 -12.44 31.53
N GLY A 706 -18.95 -11.33 31.86
CA GLY A 706 -18.75 -10.62 33.13
C GLY A 706 -19.60 -11.16 34.30
N GLY A 707 -19.42 -10.58 35.48
CA GLY A 707 -20.11 -10.94 36.72
C GLY A 707 -21.55 -10.43 36.83
N GLY A 708 -21.96 -9.51 35.95
CA GLY A 708 -23.33 -8.98 35.90
C GLY A 708 -23.62 -7.88 36.93
N VAL A 709 -22.60 -7.22 37.48
CA VAL A 709 -22.79 -6.03 38.33
C VAL A 709 -23.17 -4.85 37.42
N ALA A 710 -24.27 -4.16 37.73
CA ALA A 710 -24.83 -3.12 36.86
C ALA A 710 -25.62 -2.06 37.64
N ASN A 711 -25.93 -0.93 37.00
CA ASN A 711 -26.81 0.12 37.50
C ASN A 711 -28.10 0.12 36.64
N PRO A 712 -29.11 -0.72 36.96
CA PRO A 712 -30.21 -1.03 36.04
C PRO A 712 -31.25 0.08 35.86
N ASP A 713 -31.36 0.98 36.83
CA ASP A 713 -32.28 2.12 36.79
C ASP A 713 -31.53 3.41 36.43
N PRO A 714 -32.14 4.35 35.67
CA PRO A 714 -31.53 5.65 35.38
C PRO A 714 -31.15 6.43 36.65
N VAL A 715 -29.87 6.77 36.76
CA VAL A 715 -29.29 7.36 37.98
C VAL A 715 -29.45 8.88 37.94
N LYS A 716 -30.21 9.43 38.90
CA LYS A 716 -30.47 10.87 38.99
C LYS A 716 -29.33 11.58 39.72
N PRO A 717 -28.82 12.72 39.24
CA PRO A 717 -27.85 13.51 39.98
C PRO A 717 -28.42 14.04 41.30
N GLU A 718 -27.60 13.96 42.33
CA GLU A 718 -27.82 14.62 43.62
C GLU A 718 -27.13 15.99 43.59
N PRO A 719 -27.72 17.05 44.20
CA PRO A 719 -27.12 18.39 44.29
C PRO A 719 -26.00 18.44 45.36
N GLN A 720 -25.05 17.51 45.24
CA GLN A 720 -23.86 17.37 46.04
C GLN A 720 -22.66 17.41 45.10
N GLY A 721 -22.02 18.58 44.98
CA GLY A 721 -20.88 18.76 44.10
C GLY A 721 -19.70 17.84 44.45
N ARG A 722 -19.03 17.33 43.42
CA ARG A 722 -17.92 16.38 43.53
C ARG A 722 -16.99 16.54 42.32
N HIS A 723 -15.68 16.37 42.53
CA HIS A 723 -14.65 16.48 41.49
C HIS A 723 -14.76 17.73 40.59
N GLY A 724 -15.03 18.90 41.19
CA GLY A 724 -15.17 20.17 40.45
C GLY A 724 -16.43 20.29 39.57
N LEU A 725 -17.40 19.39 39.74
CA LEU A 725 -18.71 19.41 39.08
C LEU A 725 -19.84 19.72 40.09
N PRO A 726 -20.94 20.35 39.65
CA PRO A 726 -21.98 20.90 40.54
C PRO A 726 -22.87 19.82 41.19
N ALA A 727 -23.07 18.68 40.52
CA ALA A 727 -23.83 17.54 41.02
C ALA A 727 -22.98 16.27 41.07
N SER A 728 -23.54 15.19 41.61
CA SER A 728 -22.92 13.85 41.54
C SER A 728 -23.94 12.72 41.52
N ILE A 729 -23.56 11.62 40.90
CA ILE A 729 -24.30 10.35 40.92
C ILE A 729 -23.58 9.33 41.81
N ARG A 730 -24.33 8.35 42.32
CA ARG A 730 -23.79 7.18 43.03
C ARG A 730 -23.95 5.95 42.14
N LEU A 731 -22.83 5.27 41.87
CA LEU A 731 -22.77 4.06 41.06
C LEU A 731 -22.28 2.88 41.90
N THR A 732 -22.75 1.68 41.57
CA THR A 732 -21.97 0.48 41.86
C THR A 732 -21.03 0.26 40.69
N LEU A 733 -19.72 0.38 40.93
CA LEU A 733 -18.70 0.09 39.91
C LEU A 733 -18.43 -1.43 39.89
N PRO A 734 -18.58 -2.09 38.73
CA PRO A 734 -18.19 -3.48 38.56
C PRO A 734 -16.67 -3.67 38.68
N PRO A 735 -16.19 -4.88 38.96
CA PRO A 735 -14.75 -5.17 39.05
C PRO A 735 -14.16 -5.34 37.65
N LEU A 736 -12.97 -4.75 37.41
CA LEU A 736 -12.26 -4.81 36.10
C LEU A 736 -13.20 -4.49 34.93
N ALA A 737 -13.78 -3.30 34.93
CA ALA A 737 -14.84 -2.94 33.98
C ALA A 737 -14.85 -1.45 33.62
N THR A 738 -15.34 -1.16 32.42
CA THR A 738 -15.74 0.17 31.98
C THR A 738 -17.26 0.23 31.79
N VAL A 739 -17.83 1.32 32.26
CA VAL A 739 -19.25 1.65 32.16
C VAL A 739 -19.39 3.00 31.44
N TRP A 740 -20.30 3.09 30.48
CA TRP A 740 -20.64 4.34 29.81
C TRP A 740 -22.08 4.75 30.14
N LEU A 741 -22.28 6.02 30.45
CA LEU A 741 -23.59 6.61 30.72
C LEU A 741 -23.89 7.80 29.81
N ARG A 742 -25.14 7.90 29.36
CA ARG A 742 -25.72 9.04 28.62
C ARG A 742 -26.77 9.77 29.47
N PRO A 743 -27.15 11.01 29.13
CA PRO A 743 -28.49 11.53 29.41
C PRO A 743 -29.59 10.55 28.99
N ALA A 744 -30.57 10.32 29.88
CA ALA A 744 -31.68 9.38 29.68
C ALA A 744 -32.89 9.97 28.94
#